data_AF-A0A954IB78-F1
#
_entry.id   AF-A0A954IB78-F1
#
_cell.length_a   1.000
_cell.length_b   1.000
_cell.length_c   1.000
_cell.angle_alpha   90.00
_cell.angle_beta   90.00
_cell.angle_gamma   90.00
#
_symmetry.space_group_name_H-M   'P 1'
#
loop_
_entity.id
_entity.type
_entity.pdbx_description
1 polymer ?
#
loop_
_entity_poly.entity_id
_entity_poly.type
_entity_poly.pdbx_seq_one_letter_code
_entity_poly.pdbx_strand_id
1 'polypeptide(L)'
;MNTILASVSVCAFLLSPRPWQEINATGETADSAIVSSPEAPAVRVNRDLWQIEFPADATFSPESIRRGLALDRSFGHASHDPSVSDVEFTELLERRVTAGLRQAGFLHALVHVEVDAVTGGLTVQITEGTRYRNGKICISGLTPVDEAEVRAALVPPFARQGTHDVWATGAFTQFSEARVSQLRKKVATALVRCGHPFAAFDVRIVQDDETQTGLLEVDVHELSAGQPVESFRVTGLQRHTPEQVLEFLQLTAGMSYNAELRDRITRELLGSGRFLVADVWAEYAFAEDQPVPVNIEVREYDLAPLLNEPLSDAHQAAVQFASWLSAWHQRDADLLIRVVLDAKSEVVESEVVESGAPQRLANLAGSAPASDATQPAQSVRNMLDGCLQAIGYRLPSRPVTVELVTSPHSGTLLTIFDNTSIETTVPEKQNRVATVFVSAEHVGVISWQRNIRWTSDSVPFELGQQILLHGLPANPEGRRFNFFYGYGIHTADTASLRTELDVAPAFLMDLAQGADGQTRFECADGRNRFSGDWGVLEADAGTGRLLSVSADYDGVHLRIETGEKLVEESLQRLATECADIPEMHREGHSVSSFTQFLANAVLPAPAELADRPAADQDSLQVTQDDASKQRRRIIHLVSQLLRNTEAVDAIAQRVQRLFDRSILVIPVAQDEEQLAGVDLPFALHLLTAGCAEGSAPHQLGHYAWRQQTPDGKADFDAFLRRTFQDPPGPVSLLLMGKAFSGMGSACAHFGQKKLATTDFERDISQLIATPCLLRDVVFAAIQSIQSMSDEEAELLAICTESVLRDDDGSPVNLRPLLVLIRSQRGESPESVVKLILPVVWQGGMRSYVERQLRSMIPTQQSKQITPVSATKTEPASPLGKPEGQVKKGPTMLEVLRPLELPSASDSVFTPQNTILFEKPRASK
;
A
#
# COMPACT_ATOMS: atom_id res chain seq x y z
N MET A 1 -1.93 2.07 -13.91
CA MET A 1 -2.50 3.37 -14.33
C MET A 1 -3.09 4.15 -13.14
N ASN A 2 -4.03 3.58 -12.38
CA ASN A 2 -4.57 4.20 -11.14
C ASN A 2 -3.50 4.52 -10.08
N THR A 3 -2.46 3.69 -9.94
CA THR A 3 -1.34 3.96 -9.01
C THR A 3 -0.49 5.16 -9.41
N ILE A 4 -0.32 5.41 -10.72
CA ILE A 4 0.43 6.56 -11.26
C ILE A 4 -0.40 7.85 -11.10
N LEU A 5 -1.71 7.79 -11.34
CA LEU A 5 -2.65 8.89 -11.13
C LEU A 5 -2.90 9.21 -9.64
N ALA A 6 -2.82 8.21 -8.76
CA ALA A 6 -2.87 8.39 -7.30
C ALA A 6 -1.61 9.11 -6.80
N SER A 7 -0.43 8.77 -7.29
CA SER A 7 0.83 9.46 -6.96
C SER A 7 0.84 10.92 -7.43
N VAL A 8 0.25 11.22 -8.60
CA VAL A 8 0.06 12.61 -9.08
C VAL A 8 -0.99 13.36 -8.23
N SER A 9 -2.05 12.70 -7.76
CA SER A 9 -3.06 13.29 -6.87
C SER A 9 -2.51 13.63 -5.48
N VAL A 10 -1.55 12.84 -4.97
CA VAL A 10 -0.84 13.10 -3.70
C VAL A 10 0.07 14.34 -3.80
N CYS A 11 0.78 14.52 -4.91
CA CYS A 11 1.53 15.75 -5.17
C CYS A 11 0.60 16.95 -5.40
N ALA A 12 -0.54 16.78 -6.06
CA ALA A 12 -1.53 17.82 -6.26
C ALA A 12 -2.22 18.31 -4.96
N PHE A 13 -2.53 17.37 -4.06
CA PHE A 13 -3.19 17.65 -2.78
C PHE A 13 -2.33 18.52 -1.85
N LEU A 14 -1.00 18.40 -1.95
CA LEU A 14 -0.04 19.15 -1.14
C LEU A 14 0.33 20.53 -1.73
N LEU A 15 -0.20 21.02 -2.86
CA LEU A 15 0.48 22.12 -3.59
C LEU A 15 -0.38 23.35 -4.01
N SER A 16 -1.60 23.54 -3.52
CA SER A 16 -2.51 24.63 -3.99
C SER A 16 -2.34 26.01 -3.30
N PRO A 17 -2.08 27.13 -4.04
CA PRO A 17 -2.14 28.51 -3.52
C PRO A 17 -3.15 29.53 -4.12
N ARG A 18 -3.69 30.43 -3.27
CA ARG A 18 -4.36 31.72 -3.60
C ARG A 18 -3.44 32.96 -3.37
N PRO A 19 -3.71 34.16 -3.96
CA PRO A 19 -2.69 35.16 -4.26
C PRO A 19 -2.29 36.11 -3.10
N TRP A 20 -1.06 36.62 -3.17
CA TRP A 20 -0.29 37.36 -2.15
C TRP A 20 -0.43 38.91 -2.18
N GLN A 21 -0.24 39.56 -1.02
CA GLN A 21 0.17 40.97 -0.85
C GLN A 21 1.31 41.08 0.21
N GLU A 22 2.26 41.99 -0.03
CA GLU A 22 3.63 42.12 0.54
C GLU A 22 3.72 42.59 2.01
N ILE A 23 4.73 42.07 2.77
CA ILE A 23 5.28 42.72 3.99
C ILE A 23 6.82 42.55 4.07
N ASN A 24 7.48 43.65 4.45
CA ASN A 24 8.93 43.88 4.56
C ASN A 24 9.64 43.19 5.75
N ALA A 25 10.94 42.96 5.57
CA ALA A 25 11.90 42.43 6.55
C ALA A 25 12.62 43.53 7.36
N THR A 26 12.95 43.25 8.62
CA THR A 26 14.04 43.89 9.37
C THR A 26 14.68 42.87 10.31
N GLY A 27 16.00 42.71 10.23
CA GLY A 27 16.80 41.89 11.15
C GLY A 27 17.44 42.73 12.25
N GLU A 28 18.07 42.07 13.23
CA GLU A 28 19.17 42.61 14.05
C GLU A 28 19.86 41.54 14.90
N THR A 29 21.06 41.89 15.36
CA THR A 29 22.24 41.05 15.64
C THR A 29 22.53 40.77 17.13
N ALA A 30 23.43 39.80 17.31
CA ALA A 30 24.21 39.29 18.46
C ALA A 30 24.47 40.19 19.70
N ASP A 31 24.71 39.55 20.86
CA ASP A 31 25.96 39.77 21.63
C ASP A 31 26.28 38.71 22.70
N SER A 32 27.58 38.51 22.90
CA SER A 32 28.28 37.53 23.73
C SER A 32 28.69 38.04 25.12
N ALA A 33 28.88 37.16 26.10
CA ALA A 33 29.79 37.42 27.24
C ALA A 33 30.39 36.12 27.82
N ILE A 34 31.71 36.15 28.06
CA ILE A 34 32.56 35.10 28.63
C ILE A 34 32.84 35.42 30.11
N VAL A 35 32.83 34.42 31.00
CA VAL A 35 33.42 34.47 32.35
C VAL A 35 34.20 33.18 32.64
N SER A 36 35.30 33.35 33.38
CA SER A 36 36.51 32.56 33.62
C SER A 36 36.42 31.25 34.44
N SER A 37 37.38 30.34 34.15
CA SER A 37 37.64 29.00 34.69
C SER A 37 38.07 28.87 36.17
N PRO A 38 37.83 27.70 36.77
CA PRO A 38 38.77 27.02 37.67
C PRO A 38 39.16 25.61 37.16
N GLU A 39 40.33 25.13 37.62
CA GLU A 39 40.95 23.79 37.47
C GLU A 39 40.35 22.83 36.44
N ALA A 40 41.10 22.56 35.37
CA ALA A 40 40.69 21.79 34.20
C ALA A 40 40.07 20.44 34.62
N PRO A 41 38.73 20.29 34.56
CA PRO A 41 38.10 19.00 34.70
C PRO A 41 38.65 18.10 33.59
N ALA A 42 38.81 16.80 33.85
CA ALA A 42 39.05 15.83 32.79
C ALA A 42 38.03 16.13 31.68
N VAL A 43 38.54 16.49 30.50
CA VAL A 43 37.71 16.96 29.40
C VAL A 43 36.74 15.83 29.08
N ARG A 44 35.45 16.04 29.39
CA ARG A 44 34.42 15.05 29.10
C ARG A 44 34.35 14.86 27.60
N VAL A 45 34.23 13.60 27.19
CA VAL A 45 34.00 13.27 25.79
C VAL A 45 32.74 13.99 25.29
N ASN A 46 32.87 14.64 24.14
CA ASN A 46 31.77 15.27 23.46
C ASN A 46 30.94 14.20 22.75
N ARG A 47 29.74 13.95 23.27
CA ARG A 47 28.83 12.91 22.77
C ARG A 47 27.86 13.41 21.69
N ASP A 48 28.00 14.67 21.24
CA ASP A 48 27.21 15.21 20.15
C ASP A 48 27.58 14.53 18.83
N LEU A 49 26.63 13.76 18.30
CA LEU A 49 26.76 13.00 17.06
C LEU A 49 27.27 13.84 15.88
N TRP A 50 26.90 15.11 15.81
CA TRP A 50 27.28 15.99 14.70
C TRP A 50 28.69 16.55 14.83
N GLN A 51 29.32 16.39 15.99
CA GLN A 51 30.70 16.79 16.27
C GLN A 51 31.68 15.62 16.23
N ILE A 52 31.18 14.38 16.03
CA ILE A 52 32.01 13.21 15.79
C ILE A 52 32.54 13.24 14.35
N GLU A 53 33.86 13.11 14.21
CA GLU A 53 34.54 13.06 12.92
C GLU A 53 34.61 11.62 12.40
N PHE A 54 34.22 11.43 11.14
CA PHE A 54 34.28 10.15 10.43
C PHE A 54 35.11 10.32 9.16
N PRO A 55 35.76 9.25 8.66
CA PRO A 55 36.61 9.33 7.48
C PRO A 55 35.77 9.60 6.24
N ALA A 56 36.22 10.52 5.39
CA ALA A 56 35.50 10.92 4.17
C ALA A 56 35.66 9.91 3.02
N ASP A 57 36.66 9.04 3.11
CA ASP A 57 37.06 8.04 2.10
C ASP A 57 36.47 6.64 2.34
N ALA A 58 35.67 6.44 3.40
CA ALA A 58 34.91 5.22 3.60
C ALA A 58 33.82 5.03 2.53
N THR A 59 33.41 3.79 2.26
CA THR A 59 32.27 3.44 1.38
C THR A 59 31.00 4.15 1.82
N PHE A 60 30.81 4.34 3.12
CA PHE A 60 29.69 5.11 3.68
C PHE A 60 30.11 6.54 4.01
N SER A 61 29.32 7.51 3.54
CA SER A 61 29.56 8.90 3.89
C SER A 61 29.41 9.10 5.41
N PRO A 62 30.16 10.05 6.01
CA PRO A 62 29.98 10.45 7.40
C PRO A 62 28.52 10.72 7.77
N GLU A 63 27.75 11.33 6.86
CA GLU A 63 26.32 11.61 7.08
C GLU A 63 25.48 10.31 7.16
N SER A 64 25.78 9.32 6.32
CA SER A 64 25.11 8.02 6.36
C SER A 64 25.37 7.29 7.68
N ILE A 65 26.62 7.33 8.16
CA ILE A 65 26.99 6.73 9.45
C ILE A 65 26.28 7.45 10.60
N ARG A 66 26.28 8.79 10.60
CA ARG A 66 25.55 9.59 11.59
C ARG A 66 24.06 9.28 11.59
N ARG A 67 23.43 9.20 10.42
CA ARG A 67 22.00 8.86 10.30
C ARG A 67 21.71 7.47 10.89
N GLY A 68 22.57 6.49 10.64
CA GLY A 68 22.46 5.16 11.25
C GLY A 68 22.53 5.21 12.77
N LEU A 69 23.51 5.93 13.33
CA LEU A 69 23.65 6.11 14.78
C LEU A 69 22.51 6.90 15.42
N ALA A 70 21.93 7.89 14.73
CA ALA A 70 20.79 8.66 15.22
C ALA A 70 19.52 7.79 15.40
N LEU A 71 19.37 6.75 14.58
CA LEU A 71 18.27 5.78 14.67
C LEU A 71 18.53 4.68 15.70
N ASP A 72 19.77 4.57 16.19
CA ASP A 72 20.19 3.55 17.12
C ASP A 72 19.81 3.89 18.56
N ARG A 73 18.86 3.13 19.13
CA ARG A 73 18.35 3.37 20.49
C ARG A 73 19.44 3.29 21.56
N SER A 74 20.40 2.36 21.41
CA SER A 74 21.48 2.18 22.38
C SER A 74 22.44 3.35 22.36
N PHE A 75 22.81 3.82 21.16
CA PHE A 75 23.63 5.03 20.99
C PHE A 75 22.92 6.26 21.54
N GLY A 76 21.67 6.52 21.12
CA GLY A 76 20.91 7.68 21.58
C GLY A 76 20.73 7.74 23.10
N HIS A 77 20.50 6.58 23.75
CA HIS A 77 20.47 6.51 25.21
C HIS A 77 21.82 6.86 25.84
N ALA A 78 22.92 6.25 25.37
CA ALA A 78 24.25 6.47 25.92
C ALA A 78 24.79 7.90 25.67
N SER A 79 24.39 8.54 24.58
CA SER A 79 24.73 9.94 24.28
C SER A 79 24.11 10.93 25.26
N HIS A 80 22.96 10.59 25.87
CA HIS A 80 22.22 11.47 26.77
C HIS A 80 22.27 11.04 28.25
N ASP A 81 22.68 9.81 28.54
CA ASP A 81 22.77 9.31 29.91
C ASP A 81 24.10 9.71 30.58
N PRO A 82 24.08 10.57 31.62
CA PRO A 82 25.29 11.01 32.31
C PRO A 82 25.93 9.91 33.19
N SER A 83 25.25 8.77 33.40
CA SER A 83 25.78 7.65 34.16
C SER A 83 26.70 6.73 33.34
N VAL A 84 26.59 6.75 32.02
CA VAL A 84 27.49 6.02 31.11
C VAL A 84 28.84 6.71 31.13
N SER A 85 29.93 5.99 31.37
CA SER A 85 31.30 6.54 31.35
C SER A 85 31.79 6.81 29.92
N ASP A 86 32.83 7.63 29.79
CA ASP A 86 33.38 7.98 28.48
C ASP A 86 33.99 6.76 27.76
N VAL A 87 34.62 5.84 28.50
CA VAL A 87 35.15 4.57 27.97
C VAL A 87 34.02 3.67 27.47
N GLU A 88 32.95 3.51 28.25
CA GLU A 88 31.79 2.72 27.85
C GLU A 88 31.11 3.32 26.60
N PHE A 89 31.07 4.65 26.49
CA PHE A 89 30.53 5.33 25.32
C PHE A 89 31.36 5.08 24.05
N THR A 90 32.69 5.19 24.13
CA THR A 90 33.57 4.94 22.97
C THR A 90 33.52 3.49 22.53
N GLU A 91 33.53 2.53 23.47
CA GLU A 91 33.37 1.10 23.17
C GLU A 91 32.00 0.78 22.55
N LEU A 92 30.95 1.47 23.00
CA LEU A 92 29.63 1.36 22.38
C LEU A 92 29.66 1.90 20.95
N LEU A 93 30.22 3.09 20.72
CA LEU A 93 30.31 3.70 19.40
C LEU A 93 31.08 2.81 18.41
N GLU A 94 32.27 2.32 18.78
CA GLU A 94 33.06 1.37 17.97
C GLU A 94 32.22 0.15 17.58
N ARG A 95 31.55 -0.46 18.56
CA ARG A 95 30.72 -1.64 18.38
C ARG A 95 29.51 -1.39 17.49
N ARG A 96 28.82 -0.24 17.60
CA ARG A 96 27.65 0.07 16.76
C ARG A 96 28.05 0.38 15.32
N VAL A 97 29.13 1.14 15.10
CA VAL A 97 29.63 1.42 13.74
C VAL A 97 30.13 0.14 13.07
N THR A 98 30.87 -0.71 13.81
CA THR A 98 31.30 -2.03 13.31
C THR A 98 30.11 -2.92 12.94
N ALA A 99 29.05 -2.93 13.77
CA ALA A 99 27.84 -3.70 13.47
C ALA A 99 27.14 -3.22 12.20
N GLY A 100 27.06 -1.89 11.97
CA GLY A 100 26.51 -1.32 10.74
C GLY A 100 27.32 -1.70 9.49
N LEU A 101 28.65 -1.67 9.57
CA LEU A 101 29.53 -2.11 8.48
C LEU A 101 29.39 -3.61 8.18
N ARG A 102 29.27 -4.45 9.21
CA ARG A 102 29.02 -5.89 9.04
C ARG A 102 27.65 -6.19 8.43
N GLN A 103 26.62 -5.41 8.76
CA GLN A 103 25.33 -5.47 8.06
C GLN A 103 25.47 -5.07 6.58
N ALA A 104 26.42 -4.20 6.26
CA ALA A 104 26.64 -3.76 4.89
C ALA A 104 27.45 -4.73 4.00
N GLY A 105 27.98 -5.84 4.51
CA GLY A 105 28.85 -6.75 3.74
C GLY A 105 30.29 -6.81 4.18
N PHE A 106 30.72 -5.96 5.12
CA PHE A 106 32.12 -5.82 5.51
C PHE A 106 32.44 -6.66 6.75
N LEU A 107 32.76 -7.94 6.54
CA LEU A 107 33.00 -8.90 7.62
C LEU A 107 34.20 -8.50 8.51
N HIS A 108 35.29 -8.09 7.86
CA HIS A 108 36.57 -7.72 8.49
C HIS A 108 36.68 -6.22 8.81
N ALA A 109 35.54 -5.52 8.91
CA ALA A 109 35.53 -4.12 9.29
C ALA A 109 36.14 -3.94 10.69
N LEU A 110 37.13 -3.05 10.79
CA LEU A 110 37.74 -2.61 12.03
C LEU A 110 37.43 -1.13 12.25
N VAL A 111 36.91 -0.80 13.42
CA VAL A 111 36.59 0.57 13.82
C VAL A 111 37.34 0.88 15.10
N HIS A 112 38.04 2.00 15.11
CA HIS A 112 38.69 2.54 16.30
C HIS A 112 38.21 3.97 16.56
N VAL A 113 37.93 4.31 17.81
CA VAL A 113 37.53 5.65 18.24
C VAL A 113 38.64 6.25 19.08
N GLU A 114 39.23 7.33 18.58
CA GLU A 114 40.22 8.13 19.30
C GLU A 114 39.53 9.32 19.95
N VAL A 115 39.91 9.61 21.20
CA VAL A 115 39.46 10.77 21.96
C VAL A 115 40.57 11.82 21.97
N ASP A 116 40.26 13.03 21.50
CA ASP A 116 41.16 14.16 21.67
C ASP A 116 41.16 14.60 23.14
N ALA A 117 42.27 14.39 23.83
CA ALA A 117 42.45 14.73 25.23
C ALA A 117 42.30 16.23 25.54
N VAL A 118 42.39 17.12 24.54
CA VAL A 118 42.32 18.57 24.70
C VAL A 118 40.90 19.09 24.47
N THR A 119 40.23 18.63 23.41
CA THR A 119 38.89 19.13 23.03
C THR A 119 37.74 18.23 23.48
N GLY A 120 38.04 16.98 23.87
CA GLY A 120 37.03 15.94 24.09
C GLY A 120 36.37 15.48 22.79
N GLY A 121 36.87 15.92 21.63
CA GLY A 121 36.38 15.51 20.32
C GLY A 121 36.63 14.03 20.06
N LEU A 122 35.77 13.43 19.23
CA LEU A 122 35.86 12.03 18.84
C LEU A 122 36.19 11.91 17.37
N THR A 123 37.25 11.18 17.05
CA THR A 123 37.61 10.83 15.67
C THR A 123 37.50 9.32 15.50
N VAL A 124 36.67 8.89 14.56
CA VAL A 124 36.46 7.49 14.24
C VAL A 124 37.34 7.12 13.05
N GLN A 125 38.12 6.07 13.18
CA GLN A 125 38.91 5.47 12.09
C GLN A 125 38.24 4.16 11.65
N ILE A 126 38.08 3.98 10.33
CA ILE A 126 37.39 2.81 9.76
C ILE A 126 38.30 2.14 8.73
N THR A 127 38.55 0.85 8.90
CA THR A 127 39.13 -0.03 7.88
C THR A 127 38.07 -1.04 7.46
N GLU A 128 37.49 -0.88 6.27
CA GLU A 128 36.29 -1.63 5.87
C GLU A 128 36.57 -3.11 5.51
N GLY A 129 37.70 -3.38 4.86
CA GLY A 129 38.01 -4.72 4.34
C GLY A 129 37.17 -5.13 3.12
N THR A 130 37.17 -6.42 2.79
CA THR A 130 36.43 -6.96 1.64
C THR A 130 34.92 -6.95 1.89
N ARG A 131 34.15 -6.56 0.88
CA ARG A 131 32.68 -6.58 0.90
C ARG A 131 32.15 -7.83 0.21
N TYR A 132 31.36 -8.63 0.92
CA TYR A 132 30.83 -9.90 0.39
C TYR A 132 29.37 -9.78 -0.07
N ARG A 133 29.00 -10.62 -1.04
CA ARG A 133 27.62 -10.80 -1.53
C ARG A 133 27.05 -12.16 -1.14
N ASN A 134 25.73 -12.28 -0.98
CA ASN A 134 25.06 -13.54 -0.69
C ASN A 134 25.32 -14.52 -1.83
N GLY A 135 25.98 -15.61 -1.50
CA GLY A 135 26.27 -16.71 -2.40
C GLY A 135 25.16 -17.76 -2.35
N LYS A 136 25.58 -19.01 -2.51
CA LYS A 136 24.71 -20.17 -2.50
C LYS A 136 24.25 -20.49 -1.08
N ILE A 137 23.12 -21.20 -0.99
CA ILE A 137 22.66 -21.83 0.25
C ILE A 137 23.01 -23.30 0.19
N CYS A 138 23.81 -23.73 1.15
CA CYS A 138 24.21 -25.10 1.37
C CYS A 138 23.39 -25.63 2.55
N ILE A 139 22.54 -26.61 2.29
CA ILE A 139 21.76 -27.27 3.34
C ILE A 139 22.23 -28.72 3.42
N SER A 140 22.66 -29.16 4.60
CA SER A 140 23.14 -30.52 4.87
C SER A 140 22.32 -31.17 5.98
N GLY A 141 22.33 -32.51 6.02
CA GLY A 141 21.70 -33.28 7.09
C GLY A 141 20.18 -33.40 7.03
N LEU A 142 19.52 -32.90 5.98
CA LEU A 142 18.06 -32.92 5.85
C LEU A 142 17.43 -34.26 5.46
N THR A 143 18.15 -35.36 5.25
CA THR A 143 17.48 -36.61 4.79
C THR A 143 16.65 -37.21 5.93
N PRO A 144 15.30 -37.39 5.83
CA PRO A 144 14.47 -37.45 4.62
C PRO A 144 13.59 -36.23 4.30
N VAL A 145 13.72 -35.12 5.01
CA VAL A 145 13.01 -33.84 4.77
C VAL A 145 13.29 -33.31 3.37
N ASP A 146 12.24 -32.80 2.72
CA ASP A 146 12.37 -32.08 1.46
C ASP A 146 13.15 -30.78 1.65
N GLU A 147 14.36 -30.75 1.08
CA GLU A 147 15.22 -29.56 1.05
C GLU A 147 14.49 -28.35 0.44
N ALA A 148 13.57 -28.57 -0.50
CA ALA A 148 12.84 -27.50 -1.16
C ALA A 148 11.99 -26.67 -0.19
N GLU A 149 11.38 -27.26 0.85
CA GLU A 149 10.55 -26.53 1.82
C GLU A 149 11.41 -25.66 2.74
N VAL A 150 12.53 -26.18 3.24
CA VAL A 150 13.48 -25.42 4.08
C VAL A 150 14.14 -24.31 3.25
N ARG A 151 14.52 -24.63 2.01
CA ARG A 151 15.04 -23.67 1.05
C ARG A 151 13.99 -22.61 0.72
N ALA A 152 12.71 -22.96 0.57
CA ALA A 152 11.61 -22.03 0.35
C ALA A 152 11.36 -21.12 1.57
N ALA A 153 11.69 -21.52 2.79
CA ALA A 153 11.62 -20.60 3.93
C ALA A 153 12.77 -19.57 3.93
N LEU A 154 13.94 -19.98 3.45
CA LEU A 154 15.15 -19.14 3.37
C LEU A 154 15.19 -18.25 2.13
N VAL A 155 14.61 -18.75 1.04
CA VAL A 155 14.42 -18.14 -0.27
C VAL A 155 13.01 -18.50 -0.69
N PRO A 156 11.98 -17.82 -0.16
CA PRO A 156 10.64 -17.97 -0.69
C PRO A 156 10.71 -17.96 -2.21
N PRO A 157 9.99 -18.86 -2.90
CA PRO A 157 9.93 -18.85 -4.36
C PRO A 157 9.50 -17.47 -4.91
N PHE A 158 8.96 -16.62 -4.02
CA PHE A 158 8.51 -15.25 -4.25
C PHE A 158 9.21 -14.23 -3.33
N ALA A 159 10.46 -14.51 -2.96
CA ALA A 159 11.33 -13.62 -2.23
C ALA A 159 11.45 -12.28 -2.94
N ARG A 160 10.69 -11.28 -2.49
CA ARG A 160 10.86 -9.91 -2.97
C ARG A 160 12.31 -9.53 -2.68
N GLN A 161 13.06 -9.19 -3.73
CA GLN A 161 14.36 -8.57 -3.53
C GLN A 161 14.17 -7.39 -2.57
N GLY A 162 15.06 -7.22 -1.58
CA GLY A 162 14.96 -6.14 -0.61
C GLY A 162 14.22 -6.44 0.70
N THR A 163 13.53 -7.58 0.84
CA THR A 163 13.19 -8.03 2.20
C THR A 163 14.50 -8.44 2.89
N HIS A 164 14.96 -7.64 3.85
CA HIS A 164 16.13 -7.96 4.67
C HIS A 164 16.02 -9.33 5.32
N ASP A 165 14.81 -9.89 5.43
CA ASP A 165 14.51 -11.19 6.00
C ASP A 165 14.89 -12.38 5.13
N VAL A 166 15.15 -12.21 3.83
CA VAL A 166 15.33 -13.32 2.87
C VAL A 166 16.76 -13.39 2.35
N TRP A 167 17.26 -14.62 2.11
CA TRP A 167 18.57 -14.83 1.51
C TRP A 167 18.50 -14.60 -0.01
N ALA A 168 18.58 -13.34 -0.44
CA ALA A 168 18.62 -12.99 -1.85
C ALA A 168 20.05 -13.14 -2.39
N THR A 169 20.30 -14.11 -3.26
CA THR A 169 21.59 -14.30 -3.94
C THR A 169 22.01 -13.02 -4.66
N GLY A 170 23.28 -12.63 -4.55
CA GLY A 170 23.84 -11.41 -5.14
C GLY A 170 23.70 -10.14 -4.29
N ALA A 171 22.75 -10.07 -3.34
CA ALA A 171 22.64 -8.95 -2.39
C ALA A 171 23.85 -8.91 -1.43
N PHE A 172 24.12 -7.79 -0.76
CA PHE A 172 25.25 -7.74 0.20
C PHE A 172 24.98 -8.62 1.43
N THR A 173 26.02 -9.34 1.88
CA THR A 173 25.89 -10.26 3.01
C THR A 173 25.86 -9.55 4.34
N GLN A 174 24.80 -9.75 5.10
CA GLN A 174 24.68 -9.21 6.45
C GLN A 174 25.32 -10.17 7.47
N PHE A 175 26.58 -9.96 7.84
CA PHE A 175 27.30 -10.77 8.84
C PHE A 175 26.96 -10.38 10.29
N SER A 176 25.68 -10.14 10.58
CA SER A 176 25.24 -9.78 11.93
C SER A 176 24.62 -10.97 12.65
N GLU A 177 24.83 -11.06 13.96
CA GLU A 177 24.18 -12.09 14.79
C GLU A 177 22.65 -11.99 14.75
N ALA A 178 22.12 -10.77 14.62
CA ALA A 178 20.69 -10.53 14.44
C ALA A 178 20.18 -11.22 13.16
N ARG A 179 20.91 -11.08 12.05
CA ARG A 179 20.57 -11.74 10.78
C ARG A 179 20.62 -13.26 10.89
N VAL A 180 21.68 -13.81 11.49
CA VAL A 180 21.79 -15.25 11.72
C VAL A 180 20.64 -15.75 12.60
N SER A 181 20.27 -14.99 13.63
CA SER A 181 19.13 -15.33 14.51
C SER A 181 17.79 -15.30 13.76
N GLN A 182 17.57 -14.34 12.87
CA GLN A 182 16.38 -14.29 12.00
C GLN A 182 16.34 -15.51 11.05
N LEU A 183 17.44 -15.79 10.36
CA LEU A 183 17.55 -16.96 9.47
C LEU A 183 17.33 -18.26 10.25
N ARG A 184 17.87 -18.36 11.46
CA ARG A 184 17.66 -19.49 12.37
C ARG A 184 16.19 -19.66 12.75
N LYS A 185 15.47 -18.58 13.05
CA LYS A 185 14.01 -18.62 13.30
C LYS A 185 13.25 -19.13 12.09
N LYS A 186 13.60 -18.68 10.88
CA LYS A 186 12.96 -19.15 9.64
C LYS A 186 13.20 -20.62 9.38
N VAL A 187 14.43 -21.09 9.54
CA VAL A 187 14.76 -22.52 9.44
C VAL A 187 14.00 -23.31 10.52
N ALA A 188 13.94 -22.83 11.76
CA ALA A 188 13.14 -23.47 12.82
C ALA A 188 11.67 -23.59 12.41
N THR A 189 11.04 -22.49 11.97
CA THR A 189 9.64 -22.49 11.53
C THR A 189 9.42 -23.44 10.34
N ALA A 190 10.36 -23.50 9.41
CA ALA A 190 10.31 -24.44 8.29
C ALA A 190 10.39 -25.89 8.77
N LEU A 191 11.33 -26.21 9.66
CA LEU A 191 11.49 -27.54 10.23
C LEU A 191 10.27 -27.94 11.06
N VAL A 192 9.69 -27.02 11.86
CA VAL A 192 8.42 -27.22 12.57
C VAL A 192 7.28 -27.55 11.58
N ARG A 193 7.18 -26.80 10.48
CA ARG A 193 6.21 -27.07 9.40
C ARG A 193 6.45 -28.43 8.75
N CYS A 194 7.70 -28.87 8.63
CA CYS A 194 8.07 -30.20 8.16
C CYS A 194 7.86 -31.31 9.20
N GLY A 195 7.46 -31.00 10.43
CA GLY A 195 7.23 -31.99 11.49
C GLY A 195 8.39 -32.21 12.47
N HIS A 196 9.43 -31.38 12.39
CA HIS A 196 10.68 -31.51 13.14
C HIS A 196 10.96 -30.30 14.07
N PRO A 197 10.11 -30.03 15.07
CA PRO A 197 10.25 -28.84 15.93
C PRO A 197 11.44 -28.88 16.89
N PHE A 198 12.04 -30.06 17.10
CA PHE A 198 13.21 -30.24 17.97
C PHE A 198 14.48 -30.55 17.19
N ALA A 199 14.48 -30.36 15.86
CA ALA A 199 15.68 -30.55 15.06
C ALA A 199 16.85 -29.75 15.67
N ALA A 200 17.98 -30.42 15.86
CA ALA A 200 19.23 -29.77 16.23
C ALA A 200 19.90 -29.31 14.94
N PHE A 201 19.99 -27.99 14.75
CA PHE A 201 20.59 -27.40 13.57
C PHE A 201 21.36 -26.13 13.90
N ASP A 202 22.36 -25.87 13.08
CA ASP A 202 23.11 -24.63 13.06
C ASP A 202 22.84 -23.86 11.77
N VAL A 203 22.76 -22.53 11.90
CA VAL A 203 22.73 -21.62 10.75
C VAL A 203 23.94 -20.72 10.88
N ARG A 204 24.79 -20.69 9.85
CA ARG A 204 25.99 -19.88 9.80
C ARG A 204 26.13 -19.22 8.45
N ILE A 205 26.75 -18.05 8.45
CA ILE A 205 27.14 -17.36 7.23
C ILE A 205 28.66 -17.49 7.15
N VAL A 206 29.15 -18.30 6.21
CA VAL A 206 30.57 -18.58 6.01
C VAL A 206 31.11 -17.74 4.86
N GLN A 207 32.31 -17.19 5.00
CA GLN A 207 32.93 -16.45 3.90
C GLN A 207 33.51 -17.41 2.86
N ASP A 208 33.33 -17.06 1.59
CA ASP A 208 34.03 -17.64 0.45
C ASP A 208 34.87 -16.53 -0.19
N ASP A 209 36.17 -16.57 0.11
CA ASP A 209 37.14 -15.58 -0.36
C ASP A 209 37.44 -15.71 -1.86
N GLU A 210 37.25 -16.89 -2.46
CA GLU A 210 37.48 -17.09 -3.90
C GLU A 210 36.40 -16.38 -4.72
N THR A 211 35.15 -16.46 -4.27
CA THR A 211 34.01 -15.85 -4.97
C THR A 211 33.60 -14.49 -4.41
N GLN A 212 34.23 -14.04 -3.30
CA GLN A 212 33.81 -12.87 -2.52
C GLN A 212 32.32 -12.93 -2.14
N THR A 213 31.84 -14.13 -1.79
CA THR A 213 30.47 -14.34 -1.34
C THR A 213 30.40 -14.82 0.10
N GLY A 214 29.32 -14.48 0.81
CA GLY A 214 28.95 -15.19 2.03
C GLY A 214 28.06 -16.36 1.66
N LEU A 215 28.39 -17.57 2.06
CA LEU A 215 27.58 -18.78 1.90
C LEU A 215 26.69 -18.96 3.12
N LEU A 216 25.40 -19.24 2.90
CA LEU A 216 24.50 -19.62 3.99
C LEU A 216 24.58 -21.13 4.18
N GLU A 217 25.19 -21.55 5.27
CA GLU A 217 25.26 -22.95 5.67
C GLU A 217 24.18 -23.23 6.71
N VAL A 218 23.31 -24.19 6.39
CA VAL A 218 22.35 -24.76 7.32
C VAL A 218 22.71 -26.21 7.50
N ASP A 219 23.26 -26.54 8.67
CA ASP A 219 23.67 -27.89 9.00
C ASP A 219 22.72 -28.47 10.02
N VAL A 220 21.93 -29.47 9.60
CA VAL A 220 20.97 -30.16 10.45
C VAL A 220 21.65 -31.41 11.00
N HIS A 221 22.13 -31.31 12.24
CA HIS A 221 22.88 -32.38 12.91
C HIS A 221 22.00 -33.57 13.28
N GLU A 222 20.78 -33.28 13.74
CA GLU A 222 19.83 -34.27 14.22
C GLU A 222 18.43 -33.83 13.85
N LEU A 223 17.79 -34.57 12.94
CA LEU A 223 16.37 -34.42 12.68
C LEU A 223 15.63 -35.11 13.82
N SER A 224 14.82 -34.34 14.54
CA SER A 224 13.97 -34.94 15.57
C SER A 224 12.99 -35.91 14.92
N ALA A 225 12.53 -36.94 15.63
CA ALA A 225 11.44 -37.76 15.14
C ALA A 225 10.21 -36.86 14.82
N GLY A 226 9.45 -37.24 13.79
CA GLY A 226 8.19 -36.58 13.48
C GLY A 226 7.23 -36.75 14.65
N GLN A 227 6.70 -35.64 15.17
CA GLN A 227 5.94 -35.69 16.42
C GLN A 227 4.71 -36.57 16.31
N PRO A 228 4.51 -37.54 17.22
CA PRO A 228 3.29 -38.31 17.24
C PRO A 228 2.12 -37.36 17.54
N VAL A 229 1.07 -37.42 16.73
CA VAL A 229 -0.13 -36.66 16.98
C VAL A 229 -0.89 -37.29 18.15
N GLU A 230 -1.07 -36.55 19.25
CA GLU A 230 -1.85 -36.99 20.41
C GLU A 230 -3.32 -37.14 20.04
N SER A 231 -3.85 -36.10 19.41
CA SER A 231 -5.24 -35.96 19.05
C SER A 231 -5.39 -34.95 17.93
N PHE A 232 -6.48 -35.05 17.19
CA PHE A 232 -6.88 -34.02 16.24
C PHE A 232 -8.07 -33.26 16.84
N ARG A 233 -7.99 -31.93 16.87
CA ARG A 233 -9.07 -31.05 17.32
C ARG A 233 -9.63 -30.33 16.11
N VAL A 234 -10.87 -30.65 15.76
CA VAL A 234 -11.56 -30.01 14.64
C VAL A 234 -12.48 -28.91 15.19
N THR A 235 -12.30 -27.68 14.75
CA THR A 235 -13.09 -26.51 15.16
C THR A 235 -13.79 -25.87 13.97
N GLY A 236 -14.82 -25.06 14.24
CA GLY A 236 -15.59 -24.36 13.20
C GLY A 236 -16.64 -25.20 12.46
N LEU A 237 -16.88 -26.44 12.91
CA LEU A 237 -17.95 -27.30 12.42
C LEU A 237 -19.34 -26.81 12.88
N GLN A 238 -20.32 -26.89 11.97
CA GLN A 238 -21.73 -26.56 12.18
C GLN A 238 -22.65 -27.75 11.84
N ARG A 239 -22.24 -28.63 10.94
CA ARG A 239 -23.01 -29.71 10.31
C ARG A 239 -22.36 -31.08 10.50
N HIS A 240 -21.04 -31.18 10.37
CA HIS A 240 -20.32 -32.42 10.62
C HIS A 240 -19.91 -32.53 12.07
N THR A 241 -19.73 -33.76 12.55
CA THR A 241 -19.05 -34.00 13.82
C THR A 241 -17.53 -34.08 13.59
N PRO A 242 -16.70 -33.76 14.60
CA PRO A 242 -15.26 -33.95 14.49
C PRO A 242 -14.89 -35.36 14.03
N GLU A 243 -15.57 -36.40 14.53
CA GLU A 243 -15.31 -37.80 14.20
C GLU A 243 -15.53 -38.10 12.71
N GLN A 244 -16.56 -37.52 12.09
CA GLN A 244 -16.81 -37.69 10.65
C GLN A 244 -15.69 -37.08 9.80
N VAL A 245 -15.17 -35.92 10.20
CA VAL A 245 -14.05 -35.26 9.51
C VAL A 245 -12.78 -36.10 9.65
N LEU A 246 -12.49 -36.60 10.85
CA LEU A 246 -11.33 -37.46 11.08
C LEU A 246 -11.42 -38.80 10.36
N GLU A 247 -12.61 -39.41 10.31
CA GLU A 247 -12.87 -40.64 9.55
C GLU A 247 -12.66 -40.41 8.04
N PHE A 248 -13.20 -39.32 7.50
CA PHE A 248 -13.03 -38.94 6.10
C PHE A 248 -11.55 -38.77 5.72
N LEU A 249 -10.79 -38.05 6.54
CA LEU A 249 -9.36 -37.80 6.35
C LEU A 249 -8.47 -39.01 6.74
N GLN A 250 -9.08 -40.09 7.22
CA GLN A 250 -8.41 -41.30 7.73
C GLN A 250 -7.33 -40.96 8.78
N LEU A 251 -7.62 -39.99 9.64
CA LEU A 251 -6.69 -39.51 10.66
C LEU A 251 -6.84 -40.33 11.94
N THR A 252 -5.73 -40.87 12.42
CA THR A 252 -5.66 -41.61 13.69
C THR A 252 -4.57 -41.03 14.58
N ALA A 253 -4.81 -41.01 15.89
CA ALA A 253 -3.77 -40.66 16.86
C ALA A 253 -2.53 -41.56 16.67
N GLY A 254 -1.34 -41.00 16.91
CA GLY A 254 -0.05 -41.66 16.72
C GLY A 254 0.55 -41.50 15.32
N MET A 255 -0.17 -40.91 14.35
CA MET A 255 0.45 -40.46 13.09
C MET A 255 1.53 -39.42 13.35
N SER A 256 2.60 -39.37 12.55
CA SER A 256 3.58 -38.29 12.64
C SER A 256 3.05 -37.04 11.93
N TYR A 257 3.02 -35.91 12.65
CA TYR A 257 2.73 -34.62 12.03
C TYR A 257 3.90 -34.19 11.15
N ASN A 258 3.62 -33.84 9.89
CA ASN A 258 4.59 -33.30 8.94
C ASN A 258 3.87 -32.44 7.87
N ALA A 259 4.65 -31.80 6.99
CA ALA A 259 4.10 -30.95 5.93
C ALA A 259 3.18 -31.72 4.97
N GLU A 260 3.53 -32.96 4.65
CA GLU A 260 2.72 -33.82 3.78
C GLU A 260 1.33 -34.09 4.38
N LEU A 261 1.25 -34.39 5.68
CA LEU A 261 -0.01 -34.59 6.39
C LEU A 261 -0.85 -33.32 6.38
N ARG A 262 -0.25 -32.16 6.69
CA ARG A 262 -0.92 -30.84 6.68
C ARG A 262 -1.51 -30.54 5.30
N ASP A 263 -0.70 -30.68 4.25
CA ASP A 263 -1.09 -30.34 2.89
C ASP A 263 -2.12 -31.33 2.35
N ARG A 264 -2.01 -32.61 2.72
CA ARG A 264 -3.03 -33.62 2.42
C ARG A 264 -4.37 -33.25 3.07
N ILE A 265 -4.39 -32.95 4.37
CA ILE A 265 -5.62 -32.56 5.08
C ILE A 265 -6.27 -31.35 4.39
N THR A 266 -5.49 -30.30 4.15
CA THR A 266 -5.97 -29.07 3.51
C THR A 266 -6.54 -29.36 2.12
N ARG A 267 -5.81 -30.12 1.31
CA ARG A 267 -6.21 -30.49 -0.05
C ARG A 267 -7.45 -31.39 -0.08
N GLU A 268 -7.57 -32.36 0.81
CA GLU A 268 -8.72 -33.26 0.89
C GLU A 268 -9.97 -32.54 1.38
N LEU A 269 -9.86 -31.67 2.39
CA LEU A 269 -10.98 -30.87 2.89
C LEU A 269 -11.47 -29.89 1.83
N LEU A 270 -10.59 -29.05 1.29
CA LEU A 270 -11.00 -28.06 0.27
C LEU A 270 -11.43 -28.76 -1.03
N GLY A 271 -10.68 -29.77 -1.46
CA GLY A 271 -10.97 -30.58 -2.64
C GLY A 271 -12.27 -31.38 -2.54
N SER A 272 -12.83 -31.58 -1.34
CA SER A 272 -14.14 -32.20 -1.17
C SER A 272 -15.31 -31.32 -1.62
N GLY A 273 -15.11 -30.00 -1.77
CA GLY A 273 -16.16 -29.02 -2.02
C GLY A 273 -17.11 -28.77 -0.83
N ARG A 274 -16.88 -29.40 0.32
CA ARG A 274 -17.74 -29.27 1.52
C ARG A 274 -17.25 -28.23 2.52
N PHE A 275 -16.03 -27.75 2.34
CA PHE A 275 -15.40 -26.76 3.21
C PHE A 275 -14.98 -25.54 2.38
N LEU A 276 -15.23 -24.36 2.94
CA LEU A 276 -14.84 -23.06 2.41
C LEU A 276 -13.42 -22.67 2.82
N VAL A 277 -13.01 -23.08 4.01
CA VAL A 277 -11.71 -22.79 4.63
C VAL A 277 -11.25 -24.05 5.36
N ALA A 278 -9.94 -24.33 5.31
CA ALA A 278 -9.29 -25.37 6.07
C ALA A 278 -7.87 -24.92 6.44
N ASP A 279 -7.65 -24.65 7.72
CA ASP A 279 -6.35 -24.29 8.29
C ASP A 279 -5.90 -25.38 9.25
N VAL A 280 -4.62 -25.79 9.13
CA VAL A 280 -4.07 -26.94 9.86
C VAL A 280 -2.74 -26.58 10.49
N TRP A 281 -2.64 -26.75 11.82
CA TRP A 281 -1.41 -26.52 12.57
C TRP A 281 -1.30 -27.42 13.81
N ALA A 282 -0.08 -27.76 14.21
CA ALA A 282 0.17 -28.43 15.48
C ALA A 282 0.33 -27.41 16.62
N GLU A 283 -0.11 -27.76 17.84
CA GLU A 283 0.31 -27.01 19.04
C GLU A 283 1.80 -27.20 19.31
N TYR A 284 2.40 -26.24 20.02
CA TYR A 284 3.81 -26.32 20.40
C TYR A 284 4.04 -27.49 21.35
N ALA A 285 4.97 -28.37 21.00
CA ALA A 285 5.52 -29.33 21.93
C ALA A 285 6.64 -28.72 22.78
N PHE A 286 6.85 -29.32 23.96
CA PHE A 286 7.96 -28.99 24.85
C PHE A 286 9.01 -30.11 24.95
N ALA A 287 8.74 -31.32 24.43
CA ALA A 287 9.71 -32.41 24.30
C ALA A 287 9.50 -33.26 23.03
N GLU A 288 10.54 -33.92 22.54
CA GLU A 288 10.56 -34.66 21.27
C GLU A 288 9.52 -35.80 21.19
N ASP A 289 9.44 -36.60 22.25
CA ASP A 289 8.46 -37.69 22.36
C ASP A 289 7.07 -37.20 22.83
N GLN A 290 6.91 -35.90 23.08
CA GLN A 290 5.63 -35.37 23.56
C GLN A 290 4.64 -35.40 22.39
N PRO A 291 3.55 -36.18 22.51
CA PRO A 291 2.55 -36.17 21.48
C PRO A 291 1.85 -34.80 21.46
N VAL A 292 1.56 -34.29 20.27
CA VAL A 292 0.97 -32.95 20.09
C VAL A 292 -0.45 -33.02 19.56
N PRO A 293 -1.37 -32.18 20.08
CA PRO A 293 -2.64 -31.99 19.43
C PRO A 293 -2.46 -31.20 18.13
N VAL A 294 -3.11 -31.67 17.06
CA VAL A 294 -3.20 -30.97 15.78
C VAL A 294 -4.57 -30.30 15.69
N ASN A 295 -4.58 -29.00 15.48
CA ASN A 295 -5.79 -28.23 15.26
C ASN A 295 -6.10 -28.17 13.77
N ILE A 296 -7.36 -28.42 13.44
CA ILE A 296 -7.94 -28.34 12.11
C ILE A 296 -9.11 -27.36 12.23
N GLU A 297 -8.90 -26.11 11.87
CA GLU A 297 -9.97 -25.11 11.83
C GLU A 297 -10.59 -25.11 10.45
N VAL A 298 -11.89 -25.30 10.39
CA VAL A 298 -12.63 -25.33 9.13
C VAL A 298 -13.81 -24.39 9.15
N ARG A 299 -14.23 -23.99 7.95
CA ARG A 299 -15.54 -23.38 7.75
C ARG A 299 -16.31 -24.22 6.76
N GLU A 300 -17.39 -24.84 7.21
CA GLU A 300 -18.22 -25.68 6.36
C GLU A 300 -19.03 -24.86 5.36
N TYR A 301 -19.32 -25.47 4.22
CA TYR A 301 -20.31 -24.98 3.28
C TYR A 301 -21.66 -25.63 3.62
N ASP A 302 -22.64 -24.82 3.97
CA ASP A 302 -23.95 -25.23 4.50
C ASP A 302 -24.85 -25.91 3.46
N LEU A 303 -24.61 -25.63 2.19
CA LEU A 303 -25.38 -26.19 1.08
C LEU A 303 -24.84 -27.56 0.64
N ALA A 304 -23.53 -27.82 0.71
CA ALA A 304 -22.94 -29.08 0.22
C ALA A 304 -23.53 -30.36 0.88
N PRO A 305 -23.53 -31.52 0.20
CA PRO A 305 -23.87 -32.81 0.84
C PRO A 305 -22.94 -33.09 2.03
N LEU A 306 -23.42 -33.87 3.01
CA LEU A 306 -22.57 -34.27 4.13
C LEU A 306 -21.40 -35.15 3.67
N LEU A 307 -20.36 -35.26 4.49
CA LEU A 307 -19.18 -36.09 4.18
C LEU A 307 -19.52 -37.57 3.95
N ASN A 308 -20.53 -38.08 4.65
CA ASN A 308 -21.01 -39.46 4.52
C ASN A 308 -22.03 -39.65 3.38
N GLU A 309 -22.40 -38.59 2.68
CA GLU A 309 -23.30 -38.64 1.54
C GLU A 309 -22.47 -38.61 0.24
N PRO A 310 -22.78 -39.47 -0.74
CA PRO A 310 -22.10 -39.42 -2.02
C PRO A 310 -22.38 -38.09 -2.70
N LEU A 311 -21.36 -37.50 -3.33
CA LEU A 311 -21.55 -36.36 -4.22
C LEU A 311 -22.40 -36.82 -5.41
N SER A 312 -23.47 -36.09 -5.72
CA SER A 312 -24.20 -36.27 -6.98
C SER A 312 -23.29 -35.97 -8.18
N ASP A 313 -23.67 -36.43 -9.36
CA ASP A 313 -22.89 -36.21 -10.60
C ASP A 313 -22.60 -34.71 -10.84
N ALA A 314 -23.58 -33.84 -10.55
CA ALA A 314 -23.42 -32.39 -10.63
C ALA A 314 -22.36 -31.86 -9.66
N HIS A 315 -22.36 -32.35 -8.41
CA HIS A 315 -21.37 -31.96 -7.42
C HIS A 315 -19.97 -32.47 -7.77
N GLN A 316 -19.85 -33.71 -8.26
CA GLN A 316 -18.59 -34.28 -8.70
C GLN A 316 -18.00 -33.46 -9.85
N ALA A 317 -18.84 -33.11 -10.84
CA ALA A 317 -18.46 -32.24 -11.94
C ALA A 317 -17.99 -30.85 -11.47
N ALA A 318 -18.66 -30.25 -10.48
CA ALA A 318 -18.27 -28.96 -9.91
C ALA A 318 -16.91 -29.03 -9.19
N VAL A 319 -16.67 -30.08 -8.41
CA VAL A 319 -15.39 -30.31 -7.72
C VAL A 319 -14.25 -30.54 -8.73
N GLN A 320 -14.48 -31.34 -9.77
CA GLN A 320 -13.50 -31.54 -10.83
C GLN A 320 -13.17 -30.24 -11.56
N PHE A 321 -14.18 -29.42 -11.86
CA PHE A 321 -13.97 -28.10 -12.45
C PHE A 321 -13.17 -27.17 -11.53
N ALA A 322 -13.46 -27.17 -10.22
CA ALA A 322 -12.70 -26.39 -9.25
C ALA A 322 -11.23 -26.82 -9.19
N SER A 323 -10.99 -28.13 -9.10
CA SER A 323 -9.64 -28.70 -9.12
C SER A 323 -8.91 -28.37 -10.43
N TRP A 324 -9.63 -28.36 -11.56
CA TRP A 324 -9.07 -27.89 -12.80
C TRP A 324 -8.67 -26.41 -12.67
N LEU A 325 -9.57 -25.54 -12.21
CA LEU A 325 -9.32 -24.12 -12.15
C LEU A 325 -8.17 -23.75 -11.20
N SER A 326 -8.09 -24.35 -10.00
CA SER A 326 -6.98 -24.12 -9.05
C SER A 326 -5.61 -24.52 -9.62
N ALA A 327 -5.56 -25.49 -10.53
CA ALA A 327 -4.34 -25.95 -11.19
C ALA A 327 -4.09 -25.26 -12.55
N TRP A 328 -4.91 -24.30 -12.97
CA TRP A 328 -4.79 -23.64 -14.28
C TRP A 328 -3.43 -23.00 -14.51
N HIS A 329 -2.82 -22.41 -13.47
CA HIS A 329 -1.49 -21.80 -13.54
C HIS A 329 -0.35 -22.77 -13.89
N GLN A 330 -0.61 -24.09 -13.86
CA GLN A 330 0.34 -25.15 -14.21
C GLN A 330 0.02 -25.81 -15.56
N ARG A 331 -0.98 -25.28 -16.30
CA ARG A 331 -1.49 -25.91 -17.51
C ARG A 331 -1.33 -25.00 -18.72
N ASP A 332 -1.12 -25.65 -19.86
CA ASP A 332 -1.09 -25.01 -21.18
C ASP A 332 -2.51 -24.76 -21.71
N ALA A 333 -3.32 -24.03 -20.94
CA ALA A 333 -4.66 -23.63 -21.35
C ALA A 333 -4.78 -22.11 -21.25
N ASP A 334 -5.15 -21.47 -22.35
CA ASP A 334 -5.44 -20.05 -22.38
C ASP A 334 -6.95 -19.83 -22.19
N LEU A 335 -7.32 -18.68 -21.62
CA LEU A 335 -8.70 -18.25 -21.44
C LEU A 335 -9.01 -17.07 -22.37
N LEU A 336 -10.14 -17.13 -23.08
CA LEU A 336 -10.74 -16.03 -23.81
C LEU A 336 -11.99 -15.57 -23.06
N ILE A 337 -11.97 -14.39 -22.49
CA ILE A 337 -13.07 -13.77 -21.74
C ILE A 337 -13.61 -12.61 -22.57
N ARG A 338 -14.84 -12.74 -23.07
CA ARG A 338 -15.58 -11.70 -23.80
C ARG A 338 -16.70 -11.17 -22.93
N VAL A 339 -16.79 -9.85 -22.79
CA VAL A 339 -17.85 -9.15 -22.06
C VAL A 339 -18.51 -8.17 -23.02
N VAL A 340 -19.76 -8.39 -23.37
CA VAL A 340 -20.58 -7.44 -24.13
C VAL A 340 -21.44 -6.68 -23.16
N LEU A 341 -21.28 -5.36 -23.12
CA LEU A 341 -22.10 -4.46 -22.33
C LEU A 341 -23.15 -3.88 -23.27
N ASP A 342 -24.42 -4.25 -23.11
CA ASP A 342 -25.54 -3.63 -23.83
C ASP A 342 -25.89 -2.29 -23.16
N ALA A 343 -26.14 -1.28 -23.98
CA ALA A 343 -26.54 0.04 -23.49
C ALA A 343 -28.05 0.14 -23.25
N LYS A 344 -28.85 -0.85 -23.69
CA LYS A 344 -30.31 -0.85 -23.61
C LYS A 344 -30.91 -1.37 -22.30
N SER A 345 -30.18 -1.35 -21.18
CA SER A 345 -30.85 -1.48 -19.88
C SER A 345 -31.63 -0.17 -19.63
N GLU A 346 -32.77 -0.02 -20.32
CA GLU A 346 -33.75 1.02 -20.02
C GLU A 346 -34.15 0.81 -18.57
N VAL A 347 -33.91 1.84 -17.75
CA VAL A 347 -34.57 1.97 -16.46
C VAL A 347 -36.06 1.91 -16.76
N VAL A 348 -36.66 0.73 -16.55
CA VAL A 348 -38.11 0.60 -16.54
C VAL A 348 -38.55 1.41 -15.33
N GLU A 349 -38.90 2.67 -15.56
CA GLU A 349 -39.71 3.44 -14.61
C GLU A 349 -40.95 2.61 -14.38
N SER A 350 -41.00 1.94 -13.23
CA SER A 350 -42.10 1.08 -12.85
C SER A 350 -43.31 1.96 -12.64
N GLU A 351 -44.16 2.03 -13.65
CA GLU A 351 -45.49 2.60 -13.55
C GLU A 351 -46.26 1.80 -12.49
N VAL A 352 -46.47 2.43 -11.33
CA VAL A 352 -47.21 1.85 -10.20
C VAL A 352 -48.66 1.61 -10.64
N VAL A 353 -48.94 0.41 -11.11
CA VAL A 353 -50.32 -0.08 -11.29
C VAL A 353 -50.78 -0.67 -9.95
N GLU A 354 -51.51 0.13 -9.18
CA GLU A 354 -52.26 -0.33 -8.01
C GLU A 354 -53.38 -1.29 -8.44
N SER A 355 -53.28 -2.58 -8.07
CA SER A 355 -54.39 -3.53 -8.20
C SER A 355 -54.25 -4.73 -7.26
N GLY A 356 -54.90 -4.64 -6.08
CA GLY A 356 -55.70 -5.69 -5.46
C GLY A 356 -55.09 -7.07 -5.11
N ALA A 357 -54.70 -7.21 -3.84
CA ALA A 357 -54.56 -8.40 -2.95
C ALA A 357 -55.33 -9.73 -3.30
N PRO A 358 -54.94 -10.93 -2.77
CA PRO A 358 -54.46 -11.12 -1.38
C PRO A 358 -53.31 -12.12 -1.08
N GLN A 359 -52.41 -11.64 -0.21
CA GLN A 359 -51.91 -12.24 1.03
C GLN A 359 -51.96 -13.78 1.17
N ARG A 360 -50.91 -14.46 0.70
CA ARG A 360 -50.40 -15.72 1.27
C ARG A 360 -48.94 -15.88 0.88
N LEU A 361 -48.01 -15.31 1.67
CA LEU A 361 -46.57 -15.68 1.69
C LEU A 361 -45.73 -14.87 2.73
N ALA A 362 -46.34 -14.05 3.59
CA ALA A 362 -45.62 -13.14 4.48
C ALA A 362 -44.96 -13.77 5.73
N ASN A 363 -44.84 -15.10 5.85
CA ASN A 363 -44.37 -15.75 7.09
C ASN A 363 -43.07 -16.55 6.97
N LEU A 364 -42.27 -16.41 5.91
CA LEU A 364 -41.00 -17.16 5.76
C LEU A 364 -39.75 -16.35 5.37
N ALA A 365 -39.79 -15.01 5.39
CA ALA A 365 -38.59 -14.21 5.17
C ALA A 365 -38.38 -13.19 6.30
N GLY A 366 -37.32 -13.40 7.08
CA GLY A 366 -36.69 -12.32 7.84
C GLY A 366 -36.19 -11.26 6.85
N SER A 367 -36.64 -10.04 7.03
CA SER A 367 -36.40 -8.90 6.14
C SER A 367 -34.91 -8.54 6.04
N ALA A 368 -34.27 -8.89 4.94
CA ALA A 368 -33.22 -8.07 4.34
C ALA A 368 -33.90 -7.01 3.44
N PRO A 369 -33.43 -5.75 3.41
CA PRO A 369 -33.97 -4.75 2.50
C PRO A 369 -33.69 -5.20 1.06
N ALA A 370 -34.71 -5.15 0.19
CA ALA A 370 -34.54 -5.37 -1.25
C ALA A 370 -33.48 -4.40 -1.77
N SER A 371 -32.33 -4.91 -2.22
CA SER A 371 -31.32 -4.09 -2.87
C SER A 371 -31.81 -3.75 -4.29
N ASP A 372 -31.64 -2.50 -4.68
CA ASP A 372 -31.93 -2.03 -6.05
C ASP A 372 -31.13 -2.86 -7.06
N ALA A 373 -31.84 -3.62 -7.89
CA ALA A 373 -31.28 -4.52 -8.89
C ALA A 373 -30.53 -3.79 -10.04
N THR A 374 -30.54 -2.46 -10.10
CA THR A 374 -29.92 -1.65 -11.17
C THR A 374 -28.46 -1.25 -10.91
N GLN A 375 -27.89 -1.56 -9.74
CA GLN A 375 -26.52 -1.16 -9.38
C GLN A 375 -25.37 -1.90 -10.12
N PRO A 376 -25.44 -3.20 -10.47
CA PRO A 376 -24.26 -3.92 -10.96
C PRO A 376 -23.79 -3.50 -12.36
N ALA A 377 -24.68 -3.42 -13.35
CA ALA A 377 -24.31 -3.01 -14.71
C ALA A 377 -23.77 -1.58 -14.75
N GLN A 378 -24.40 -0.67 -13.98
CA GLN A 378 -23.93 0.69 -13.83
C GLN A 378 -22.58 0.77 -13.10
N SER A 379 -22.32 -0.11 -12.12
CA SER A 379 -21.02 -0.17 -11.42
C SER A 379 -19.90 -0.65 -12.33
N VAL A 380 -20.13 -1.69 -13.13
CA VAL A 380 -19.16 -2.17 -14.15
C VAL A 380 -18.91 -1.09 -15.20
N ARG A 381 -19.97 -0.43 -15.66
CA ARG A 381 -19.87 0.69 -16.59
C ARG A 381 -19.07 1.84 -16.00
N ASN A 382 -19.34 2.25 -14.76
CA ASN A 382 -18.61 3.33 -14.06
C ASN A 382 -17.14 2.98 -13.86
N MET A 383 -16.82 1.72 -13.52
CA MET A 383 -15.44 1.24 -13.40
C MET A 383 -14.70 1.32 -14.74
N LEU A 384 -15.33 0.82 -15.81
CA LEU A 384 -14.76 0.88 -17.16
C LEU A 384 -14.65 2.31 -17.67
N ASP A 385 -15.64 3.16 -17.41
CA ASP A 385 -15.59 4.60 -17.70
C ASP A 385 -14.45 5.27 -16.94
N GLY A 386 -14.19 4.91 -15.68
CA GLY A 386 -13.04 5.43 -14.92
C GLY A 386 -11.71 5.02 -15.53
N CYS A 387 -11.56 3.74 -15.89
CA CYS A 387 -10.36 3.22 -16.55
C CYS A 387 -10.14 3.85 -17.94
N LEU A 388 -11.22 4.07 -18.69
CA LEU A 388 -11.20 4.65 -20.03
C LEU A 388 -11.00 6.17 -19.99
N GLN A 389 -11.58 6.88 -19.02
CA GLN A 389 -11.37 8.32 -18.84
C GLN A 389 -9.92 8.64 -18.49
N ALA A 390 -9.24 7.75 -17.75
CA ALA A 390 -7.82 7.85 -17.50
C ALA A 390 -6.96 7.78 -18.79
N ILE A 391 -7.48 7.22 -19.88
CA ILE A 391 -6.90 7.27 -21.24
C ILE A 391 -7.73 8.13 -22.19
N GLY A 392 -8.49 9.10 -21.68
CA GLY A 392 -9.17 10.11 -22.49
C GLY A 392 -10.44 9.64 -23.19
N TYR A 393 -10.90 8.43 -22.91
CA TYR A 393 -12.03 7.81 -23.58
C TYR A 393 -13.26 7.80 -22.66
N ARG A 394 -14.43 8.16 -23.19
CA ARG A 394 -15.72 7.94 -22.51
C ARG A 394 -16.40 6.78 -23.18
N LEU A 395 -16.97 5.85 -22.40
CA LEU A 395 -17.81 4.81 -22.97
C LEU A 395 -18.96 5.48 -23.73
N PRO A 396 -19.19 5.08 -24.99
CA PRO A 396 -20.36 5.54 -25.69
C PRO A 396 -21.62 5.07 -24.94
N SER A 397 -22.75 5.75 -25.18
CA SER A 397 -24.09 5.30 -24.76
C SER A 397 -24.55 4.05 -25.51
N ARG A 398 -23.62 3.21 -25.99
CA ARG A 398 -23.81 2.15 -26.99
C ARG A 398 -23.16 0.86 -26.51
N PRO A 399 -23.48 -0.29 -27.14
CA PRO A 399 -22.91 -1.55 -26.72
C PRO A 399 -21.40 -1.58 -26.94
N VAL A 400 -20.65 -2.02 -25.95
CA VAL A 400 -19.19 -2.17 -26.01
C VAL A 400 -18.84 -3.61 -25.74
N THR A 401 -17.98 -4.21 -26.57
CA THR A 401 -17.41 -5.53 -26.28
C THR A 401 -15.98 -5.37 -25.77
N VAL A 402 -15.68 -6.02 -24.66
CA VAL A 402 -14.35 -6.15 -24.10
C VAL A 402 -13.92 -7.60 -24.26
N GLU A 403 -12.79 -7.84 -24.90
CA GLU A 403 -12.19 -9.16 -25.07
C GLU A 403 -10.88 -9.21 -24.29
N LEU A 404 -10.72 -10.21 -23.44
CA LEU A 404 -9.55 -10.45 -22.61
C LEU A 404 -9.06 -11.87 -22.90
N VAL A 405 -7.89 -11.98 -23.54
CA VAL A 405 -7.21 -13.25 -23.79
C VAL A 405 -6.07 -13.37 -22.80
N THR A 406 -6.03 -14.42 -22.01
CA THR A 406 -5.01 -14.60 -20.98
C THR A 406 -4.45 -16.01 -20.96
N SER A 407 -3.15 -16.10 -20.75
CA SER A 407 -2.39 -17.33 -20.59
C SER A 407 -1.60 -17.24 -19.29
N PRO A 408 -1.55 -18.32 -18.49
CA PRO A 408 -0.76 -18.30 -17.26
C PRO A 408 0.74 -18.18 -17.53
N HIS A 409 1.19 -18.47 -18.75
CA HIS A 409 2.59 -18.50 -19.17
C HIS A 409 2.94 -17.44 -20.21
N SER A 410 2.03 -17.12 -21.13
CA SER A 410 2.34 -16.24 -22.27
C SER A 410 1.97 -14.77 -22.08
N GLY A 411 1.06 -14.44 -21.16
CA GLY A 411 0.65 -13.06 -20.92
C GLY A 411 -0.84 -12.84 -21.07
N THR A 412 -1.21 -11.60 -21.36
CA THR A 412 -2.58 -11.18 -21.51
C THR A 412 -2.74 -10.08 -22.54
N LEU A 413 -3.86 -10.11 -23.25
CA LEU A 413 -4.28 -9.15 -24.22
C LEU A 413 -5.73 -8.72 -23.93
N LEU A 414 -5.97 -7.42 -23.83
CA LEU A 414 -7.26 -6.79 -23.62
C LEU A 414 -7.59 -5.93 -24.85
N THR A 415 -8.66 -6.26 -25.57
CA THR A 415 -9.15 -5.49 -26.72
C THR A 415 -10.55 -4.96 -26.46
N ILE A 416 -10.78 -3.70 -26.81
CA ILE A 416 -12.06 -3.02 -26.65
C ILE A 416 -12.63 -2.76 -28.04
N PHE A 417 -13.88 -3.13 -28.26
CA PHE A 417 -14.63 -2.97 -29.50
C PHE A 417 -15.83 -2.04 -29.28
N ASP A 418 -16.06 -1.15 -30.23
CA ASP A 418 -17.26 -0.34 -30.36
C ASP A 418 -18.23 -1.01 -31.33
N ASN A 419 -19.39 -1.49 -30.86
CA ASN A 419 -20.31 -2.30 -31.66
C ASN A 419 -21.29 -1.47 -32.52
N THR A 420 -20.82 -0.35 -33.07
CA THR A 420 -21.67 0.63 -33.77
C THR A 420 -22.19 0.19 -35.13
N SER A 421 -21.67 -0.89 -35.72
CA SER A 421 -21.88 -1.23 -37.14
C SER A 421 -22.51 -2.62 -37.39
N ILE A 422 -23.38 -3.10 -36.51
CA ILE A 422 -24.05 -4.42 -36.65
C ILE A 422 -24.81 -4.55 -38.00
N GLU A 423 -25.21 -3.46 -38.64
CA GLU A 423 -25.96 -3.49 -39.91
C GLU A 423 -25.10 -3.50 -41.19
N THR A 424 -23.76 -3.49 -41.11
CA THR A 424 -22.93 -3.43 -42.32
C THR A 424 -21.95 -4.59 -42.40
N THR A 425 -21.88 -5.24 -43.57
CA THR A 425 -20.94 -6.31 -43.98
C THR A 425 -19.46 -5.89 -44.00
N VAL A 426 -19.08 -4.95 -43.14
CA VAL A 426 -17.74 -4.39 -43.04
C VAL A 426 -16.86 -5.36 -42.24
N PRO A 427 -15.63 -5.64 -42.70
CA PRO A 427 -14.72 -6.58 -42.03
C PRO A 427 -14.41 -6.17 -40.58
N GLU A 428 -14.28 -7.16 -39.68
CA GLU A 428 -14.05 -7.06 -38.22
C GLU A 428 -12.99 -6.04 -37.76
N LYS A 429 -12.08 -5.61 -38.65
CA LYS A 429 -11.04 -4.62 -38.36
C LYS A 429 -11.55 -3.23 -37.96
N GLN A 430 -12.75 -2.81 -38.38
CA GLN A 430 -13.18 -1.40 -38.21
C GLN A 430 -13.81 -1.06 -36.85
N ASN A 431 -14.07 -2.05 -35.98
CA ASN A 431 -14.78 -1.81 -34.72
C ASN A 431 -13.86 -1.77 -33.49
N ARG A 432 -12.54 -1.96 -33.62
CA ARG A 432 -11.64 -1.90 -32.47
C ARG A 432 -11.37 -0.46 -32.06
N VAL A 433 -11.38 -0.20 -30.75
CA VAL A 433 -11.06 1.10 -30.14
C VAL A 433 -9.61 1.10 -29.70
N ALA A 434 -9.26 0.15 -28.83
CA ALA A 434 -7.93 0.02 -28.25
C ALA A 434 -7.60 -1.44 -27.98
N THR A 435 -6.31 -1.79 -28.06
CA THR A 435 -5.79 -3.07 -27.57
C THR A 435 -4.63 -2.78 -26.63
N VAL A 436 -4.64 -3.38 -25.44
CA VAL A 436 -3.54 -3.38 -24.48
C VAL A 436 -3.06 -4.81 -24.35
N PHE A 437 -1.75 -5.06 -24.38
CA PHE A 437 -1.23 -6.39 -24.12
C PHE A 437 0.01 -6.32 -23.23
N VAL A 438 0.20 -7.37 -22.45
CA VAL A 438 1.33 -7.57 -21.56
C VAL A 438 1.73 -9.04 -21.62
N SER A 439 2.93 -9.33 -22.06
CA SER A 439 3.54 -10.67 -22.04
C SER A 439 4.79 -10.67 -21.18
N ALA A 440 5.42 -11.83 -21.04
CA ALA A 440 6.72 -11.94 -20.37
C ALA A 440 7.80 -11.09 -21.07
N GLU A 441 7.67 -10.84 -22.37
CA GLU A 441 8.69 -10.18 -23.19
C GLU A 441 8.27 -8.78 -23.64
N HIS A 442 6.98 -8.48 -23.74
CA HIS A 442 6.50 -7.25 -24.37
C HIS A 442 5.36 -6.62 -23.58
N VAL A 443 5.32 -5.29 -23.56
CA VAL A 443 4.13 -4.54 -23.18
C VAL A 443 3.76 -3.61 -24.32
N GLY A 444 2.48 -3.48 -24.62
CA GLY A 444 2.06 -2.59 -25.69
C GLY A 444 0.63 -2.10 -25.60
N VAL A 445 0.39 -0.96 -26.25
CA VAL A 445 -0.93 -0.34 -26.39
C VAL A 445 -1.11 0.12 -27.83
N ILE A 446 -2.26 -0.19 -28.41
CA ILE A 446 -2.64 0.19 -29.77
C ILE A 446 -3.92 1.02 -29.67
N SER A 447 -3.91 2.21 -30.26
CA SER A 447 -5.11 3.00 -30.50
C SER A 447 -5.52 2.81 -31.95
N TRP A 448 -6.53 1.98 -32.18
CA TRP A 448 -7.02 1.65 -33.53
C TRP A 448 -7.68 2.85 -34.20
N GLN A 449 -8.41 3.66 -33.42
CA GLN A 449 -9.05 4.89 -33.92
C GLN A 449 -8.04 5.93 -34.41
N ARG A 450 -6.91 6.04 -33.71
CA ARG A 450 -5.84 6.99 -34.06
C ARG A 450 -4.80 6.38 -34.99
N ASN A 451 -4.91 5.09 -35.29
CA ASN A 451 -3.97 4.32 -36.08
C ASN A 451 -2.52 4.55 -35.60
N ILE A 452 -2.28 4.39 -34.30
CA ILE A 452 -0.95 4.44 -33.67
C ILE A 452 -0.80 3.29 -32.69
N ARG A 453 0.41 2.80 -32.52
CA ARG A 453 0.74 1.79 -31.50
C ARG A 453 1.98 2.20 -30.72
N TRP A 454 2.12 1.61 -29.55
CA TRP A 454 3.30 1.73 -28.70
C TRP A 454 3.61 0.33 -28.17
N THR A 455 4.79 -0.21 -28.46
CA THR A 455 5.23 -1.53 -27.98
C THR A 455 6.65 -1.48 -27.45
N SER A 456 6.89 -2.00 -26.25
CA SER A 456 8.20 -2.02 -25.58
C SER A 456 8.61 -3.45 -25.22
N ASP A 457 9.84 -3.83 -25.59
CA ASP A 457 10.43 -5.17 -25.39
C ASP A 457 11.09 -5.35 -24.01
N SER A 458 11.17 -4.26 -23.23
CA SER A 458 11.82 -4.27 -21.93
C SER A 458 10.83 -3.83 -20.87
N VAL A 459 10.36 -4.80 -20.12
CA VAL A 459 9.69 -4.58 -18.86
C VAL A 459 10.70 -4.96 -17.78
N PRO A 460 11.36 -4.00 -17.09
CA PRO A 460 12.41 -4.28 -16.10
C PRO A 460 11.83 -4.85 -14.79
N PHE A 461 10.66 -5.48 -14.87
CA PHE A 461 9.89 -5.98 -13.76
C PHE A 461 9.18 -7.28 -14.13
N GLU A 462 9.12 -8.20 -13.18
CA GLU A 462 8.26 -9.38 -13.20
C GLU A 462 6.80 -8.92 -13.17
N LEU A 463 5.97 -9.46 -14.05
CA LEU A 463 4.55 -9.15 -14.07
C LEU A 463 3.81 -10.22 -13.26
N GLY A 464 3.21 -9.81 -12.15
CA GLY A 464 2.29 -10.66 -11.40
C GLY A 464 0.89 -10.54 -11.99
N GLN A 465 0.34 -11.59 -12.53
CA GLN A 465 -1.07 -11.73 -12.79
C GLN A 465 -1.76 -12.39 -11.59
N GLN A 466 -2.82 -11.77 -11.09
CA GLN A 466 -3.62 -12.32 -10.00
C GLN A 466 -5.08 -12.41 -10.43
N ILE A 467 -5.63 -13.62 -10.37
CA ILE A 467 -7.04 -13.90 -10.58
C ILE A 467 -7.58 -14.45 -9.26
N LEU A 468 -8.51 -13.76 -8.63
CA LEU A 468 -9.15 -14.24 -7.41
C LEU A 468 -10.62 -14.49 -7.69
N LEU A 469 -11.07 -15.71 -7.41
CA LEU A 469 -12.47 -16.11 -7.52
C LEU A 469 -12.96 -16.48 -6.12
N HIS A 470 -13.59 -15.52 -5.43
CA HIS A 470 -14.14 -15.75 -4.11
C HIS A 470 -15.63 -15.40 -4.10
N GLY A 471 -16.46 -16.31 -3.63
CA GLY A 471 -17.90 -16.04 -3.49
C GLY A 471 -18.44 -16.18 -2.07
N LEU A 472 -17.66 -16.70 -1.12
CA LEU A 472 -18.22 -17.13 0.17
C LEU A 472 -17.32 -16.82 1.39
N PRO A 473 -17.91 -16.32 2.50
CA PRO A 473 -19.32 -15.94 2.63
C PRO A 473 -19.65 -14.77 1.70
N ALA A 474 -20.94 -14.55 1.45
CA ALA A 474 -21.37 -13.31 0.83
C ALA A 474 -20.61 -12.16 1.52
N ASN A 475 -20.06 -11.24 0.73
CA ASN A 475 -19.42 -10.07 1.34
C ASN A 475 -20.44 -9.37 2.27
N PRO A 476 -20.02 -8.46 3.17
CA PRO A 476 -20.97 -7.75 4.05
C PRO A 476 -22.12 -7.05 3.30
N GLU A 477 -21.97 -6.83 1.99
CA GLU A 477 -22.96 -6.25 1.08
C GLU A 477 -23.90 -7.28 0.42
N GLY A 478 -23.82 -8.56 0.80
CA GLY A 478 -24.67 -9.63 0.27
C GLY A 478 -24.26 -10.16 -1.11
N ARG A 479 -23.11 -9.74 -1.67
CA ARG A 479 -22.63 -10.24 -2.96
C ARG A 479 -22.09 -11.66 -2.81
N ARG A 480 -22.68 -12.60 -3.54
CA ARG A 480 -22.30 -14.02 -3.58
C ARG A 480 -21.12 -14.34 -4.50
N PHE A 481 -20.61 -13.35 -5.23
CA PHE A 481 -19.52 -13.54 -6.19
C PHE A 481 -18.65 -12.30 -6.30
N ASN A 482 -17.34 -12.49 -6.16
CA ASN A 482 -16.32 -11.50 -6.47
C ASN A 482 -15.32 -12.14 -7.45
N PHE A 483 -15.26 -11.57 -8.66
CA PHE A 483 -14.20 -11.80 -9.61
C PHE A 483 -13.22 -10.64 -9.51
N PHE A 484 -11.99 -10.92 -9.12
CA PHE A 484 -10.90 -9.95 -9.18
C PHE A 484 -9.88 -10.41 -10.22
N TYR A 485 -9.55 -9.50 -11.12
CA TYR A 485 -8.49 -9.67 -12.10
C TYR A 485 -7.55 -8.48 -12.01
N GLY A 486 -6.31 -8.74 -11.60
CA GLY A 486 -5.33 -7.73 -11.33
C GLY A 486 -3.97 -8.05 -11.95
N TYR A 487 -3.23 -6.98 -12.23
CA TYR A 487 -1.79 -7.05 -12.48
C TYR A 487 -1.03 -6.33 -11.37
N GLY A 488 -0.08 -7.04 -10.79
CA GLY A 488 1.01 -6.51 -10.00
C GLY A 488 2.27 -6.36 -10.84
N ILE A 489 3.09 -5.39 -10.46
CA ILE A 489 4.45 -5.23 -10.96
C ILE A 489 5.38 -5.64 -9.82
N HIS A 490 6.28 -6.58 -10.06
CA HIS A 490 7.24 -7.13 -9.12
C HIS A 490 8.67 -6.82 -9.60
N THR A 491 9.55 -6.40 -8.71
CA THR A 491 10.98 -6.26 -9.03
C THR A 491 11.67 -7.62 -8.86
N ALA A 492 12.06 -8.27 -9.95
CA ALA A 492 12.81 -9.53 -9.93
C ALA A 492 13.88 -9.56 -11.05
N ASP A 493 14.92 -10.38 -10.85
CA ASP A 493 16.06 -10.53 -11.79
C ASP A 493 15.68 -11.20 -13.12
N THR A 494 14.50 -11.82 -13.22
CA THR A 494 14.02 -12.48 -14.44
C THR A 494 12.60 -12.04 -14.75
N ALA A 495 12.35 -11.63 -15.99
CA ALA A 495 11.00 -11.35 -16.49
C ALA A 495 10.21 -12.67 -16.58
N SER A 496 9.46 -12.99 -15.54
CA SER A 496 8.46 -14.07 -15.55
C SER A 496 7.06 -13.50 -15.39
N LEU A 497 6.09 -14.13 -16.04
CA LEU A 497 4.69 -13.92 -15.73
C LEU A 497 4.32 -14.87 -14.59
N ARG A 498 3.86 -14.32 -13.48
CA ARG A 498 3.40 -15.12 -12.34
C ARG A 498 1.89 -15.09 -12.27
N THR A 499 1.24 -16.24 -12.38
CA THR A 499 -0.23 -16.31 -12.31
C THR A 499 -0.68 -16.97 -11.01
N GLU A 500 -1.36 -16.22 -10.15
CA GLU A 500 -2.04 -16.75 -8.97
C GLU A 500 -3.54 -16.90 -9.27
N LEU A 501 -4.07 -18.10 -9.05
CA LEU A 501 -5.50 -18.38 -9.13
C LEU A 501 -5.95 -19.13 -7.88
N ASP A 502 -6.77 -18.46 -7.08
CA ASP A 502 -7.41 -19.06 -5.91
C ASP A 502 -8.91 -19.23 -6.16
N VAL A 503 -9.38 -20.46 -5.98
CA VAL A 503 -10.77 -20.89 -6.19
C VAL A 503 -11.15 -21.86 -5.10
N ALA A 504 -12.11 -21.47 -4.27
CA ALA A 504 -12.69 -22.39 -3.29
C ALA A 504 -13.63 -23.38 -4.00
N PRO A 505 -13.40 -24.71 -3.97
CA PRO A 505 -14.27 -25.67 -4.66
C PRO A 505 -15.73 -25.63 -4.18
N ALA A 506 -15.93 -25.33 -2.90
CA ALA A 506 -17.25 -25.11 -2.32
C ALA A 506 -18.04 -23.97 -3.00
N PHE A 507 -17.37 -22.97 -3.59
CA PHE A 507 -18.06 -21.93 -4.37
C PHE A 507 -18.77 -22.52 -5.60
N LEU A 508 -18.13 -23.47 -6.30
CA LEU A 508 -18.69 -24.09 -7.50
C LEU A 508 -19.79 -25.11 -7.18
N MET A 509 -19.87 -25.56 -5.92
CA MET A 509 -20.95 -26.43 -5.45
C MET A 509 -22.31 -25.70 -5.43
N ASP A 510 -22.33 -24.36 -5.24
CA ASP A 510 -23.56 -23.56 -5.34
C ASP A 510 -24.17 -23.65 -6.76
N LEU A 511 -23.31 -23.69 -7.79
CA LEU A 511 -23.74 -23.87 -9.17
C LEU A 511 -24.44 -25.22 -9.35
N ALA A 512 -23.92 -26.28 -8.73
CA ALA A 512 -24.50 -27.62 -8.84
C ALA A 512 -25.87 -27.75 -8.16
N GLN A 513 -26.12 -26.97 -7.10
CA GLN A 513 -27.37 -27.02 -6.37
C GLN A 513 -28.44 -26.09 -6.93
N GLY A 514 -28.02 -24.97 -7.53
CA GLY A 514 -28.91 -23.90 -7.94
C GLY A 514 -29.57 -23.29 -6.72
N ALA A 515 -29.08 -22.15 -6.24
CA ALA A 515 -29.62 -21.51 -5.05
C ALA A 515 -31.15 -21.26 -5.07
N ASP A 516 -31.76 -21.26 -6.25
CA ASP A 516 -33.22 -21.11 -6.48
C ASP A 516 -33.88 -22.37 -7.11
N GLY A 517 -33.17 -23.50 -7.21
CA GLY A 517 -33.63 -24.74 -7.84
C GLY A 517 -33.73 -24.69 -9.37
N GLN A 518 -33.24 -23.62 -10.00
CA GLN A 518 -33.29 -23.38 -11.45
C GLN A 518 -32.13 -24.02 -12.22
N THR A 519 -31.01 -24.36 -11.56
CA THR A 519 -29.85 -24.93 -12.27
C THR A 519 -30.11 -26.37 -12.68
N ARG A 520 -29.97 -26.66 -13.97
CA ARG A 520 -30.01 -27.99 -14.57
C ARG A 520 -28.60 -28.46 -14.86
N PHE A 521 -28.32 -29.69 -14.46
CA PHE A 521 -27.08 -30.39 -14.78
C PHE A 521 -27.36 -31.50 -15.80
N GLU A 522 -26.56 -31.54 -16.86
CA GLU A 522 -26.60 -32.56 -17.89
C GLU A 522 -25.18 -33.08 -18.16
N CYS A 523 -25.01 -34.40 -18.15
CA CYS A 523 -23.76 -35.04 -18.58
C CYS A 523 -24.02 -35.79 -19.89
N ALA A 524 -23.49 -35.27 -21.00
CA ALA A 524 -23.69 -35.84 -22.33
C ALA A 524 -22.47 -35.59 -23.22
N ASP A 525 -22.16 -36.53 -24.11
CA ASP A 525 -21.08 -36.43 -25.10
C ASP A 525 -19.70 -36.06 -24.51
N GLY A 526 -19.39 -36.57 -23.31
CA GLY A 526 -18.15 -36.28 -22.61
C GLY A 526 -18.08 -34.86 -22.03
N ARG A 527 -19.22 -34.17 -21.90
CA ARG A 527 -19.32 -32.82 -21.33
C ARG A 527 -20.25 -32.79 -20.13
N ASN A 528 -19.85 -32.05 -19.12
CA ASN A 528 -20.66 -31.62 -17.99
C ASN A 528 -21.20 -30.23 -18.29
N ARG A 529 -22.52 -30.09 -18.40
CA ARG A 529 -23.22 -28.83 -18.68
C ARG A 529 -24.06 -28.43 -17.47
N PHE A 530 -23.76 -27.27 -16.90
CA PHE A 530 -24.60 -26.59 -15.93
C PHE A 530 -25.34 -25.46 -16.64
N SER A 531 -26.63 -25.34 -16.45
CA SER A 531 -27.44 -24.27 -17.07
C SER A 531 -28.48 -23.74 -16.11
N GLY A 532 -28.64 -22.43 -16.01
CA GLY A 532 -29.67 -21.78 -15.20
C GLY A 532 -29.92 -20.37 -15.68
N ASP A 533 -30.69 -19.59 -14.91
CA ASP A 533 -30.99 -18.19 -15.27
C ASP A 533 -29.72 -17.31 -15.32
N TRP A 534 -28.65 -17.72 -14.62
CA TRP A 534 -27.36 -17.05 -14.64
C TRP A 534 -26.54 -17.33 -15.91
N GLY A 535 -26.86 -18.39 -16.67
CA GLY A 535 -26.06 -18.79 -17.83
C GLY A 535 -25.86 -20.29 -18.00
N VAL A 536 -24.85 -20.64 -18.79
CA VAL A 536 -24.41 -22.00 -19.10
C VAL A 536 -22.92 -22.12 -18.82
N LEU A 537 -22.50 -23.17 -18.13
CA LEU A 537 -21.11 -23.59 -18.01
C LEU A 537 -20.97 -25.00 -18.57
N GLU A 538 -20.02 -25.17 -19.48
CA GLU A 538 -19.61 -26.46 -20.03
C GLU A 538 -18.18 -26.77 -19.60
N ALA A 539 -17.97 -27.97 -19.09
CA ALA A 539 -16.67 -28.51 -18.76
C ALA A 539 -16.51 -29.92 -19.35
N ASP A 540 -15.28 -30.34 -19.65
CA ASP A 540 -14.95 -31.71 -20.02
C ASP A 540 -15.30 -32.65 -18.85
N ALA A 541 -16.03 -33.74 -19.13
CA ALA A 541 -16.52 -34.63 -18.09
C ALA A 541 -15.43 -35.52 -17.47
N GLY A 542 -14.32 -35.74 -18.16
CA GLY A 542 -13.21 -36.55 -17.67
C GLY A 542 -12.20 -35.76 -16.84
N THR A 543 -11.92 -34.52 -17.24
CA THR A 543 -10.85 -33.70 -16.63
C THR A 543 -11.36 -32.50 -15.84
N GLY A 544 -12.64 -32.17 -15.94
CA GLY A 544 -13.19 -30.90 -15.43
C GLY A 544 -12.69 -29.67 -16.17
N ARG A 545 -12.04 -29.81 -17.34
CA ARG A 545 -11.49 -28.69 -18.11
C ARG A 545 -12.62 -27.76 -18.52
N LEU A 546 -12.52 -26.48 -18.20
CA LEU A 546 -13.49 -25.50 -18.69
C LEU A 546 -13.51 -25.53 -20.22
N LEU A 547 -14.68 -25.67 -20.83
CA LEU A 547 -14.84 -25.58 -22.28
C LEU A 547 -15.39 -24.20 -22.64
N SER A 548 -16.50 -23.83 -21.99
CA SER A 548 -17.09 -22.51 -22.13
C SER A 548 -17.94 -22.12 -20.94
N VAL A 549 -18.04 -20.83 -20.65
CA VAL A 549 -19.05 -20.22 -19.79
C VAL A 549 -19.77 -19.16 -20.63
N SER A 550 -21.08 -19.05 -20.53
CA SER A 550 -21.86 -17.95 -21.07
C SER A 550 -22.85 -17.49 -20.03
N ALA A 551 -22.85 -16.23 -19.63
CA ALA A 551 -23.74 -15.69 -18.61
C ALA A 551 -24.32 -14.37 -19.08
N ASP A 552 -25.63 -14.19 -18.90
CA ASP A 552 -26.35 -12.99 -19.28
C ASP A 552 -26.94 -12.36 -18.01
N TYR A 553 -26.50 -11.15 -17.66
CA TYR A 553 -26.96 -10.48 -16.46
C TYR A 553 -27.08 -8.97 -16.69
N ASP A 554 -28.31 -8.43 -16.62
CA ASP A 554 -28.60 -6.99 -16.68
C ASP A 554 -27.91 -6.28 -17.88
N GLY A 555 -28.09 -6.84 -19.08
CA GLY A 555 -27.47 -6.33 -20.30
C GLY A 555 -25.97 -6.61 -20.44
N VAL A 556 -25.36 -7.33 -19.49
CA VAL A 556 -23.97 -7.80 -19.60
C VAL A 556 -23.98 -9.25 -20.08
N HIS A 557 -23.45 -9.50 -21.27
CA HIS A 557 -23.21 -10.85 -21.81
C HIS A 557 -21.74 -11.23 -21.62
N LEU A 558 -21.46 -12.11 -20.67
CA LEU A 558 -20.15 -12.69 -20.42
C LEU A 558 -20.02 -14.01 -21.17
N ARG A 559 -18.92 -14.22 -21.89
CA ARG A 559 -18.55 -15.50 -22.49
C ARG A 559 -17.09 -15.81 -22.20
N ILE A 560 -16.81 -16.95 -21.58
CA ILE A 560 -15.46 -17.43 -21.31
C ILE A 560 -15.26 -18.70 -22.13
N GLU A 561 -14.12 -18.86 -22.77
CA GLU A 561 -13.75 -20.06 -23.51
C GLU A 561 -12.32 -20.45 -23.17
N THR A 562 -12.00 -21.74 -23.28
CA THR A 562 -10.60 -22.18 -23.20
C THR A 562 -10.10 -22.68 -24.53
N GLY A 563 -8.83 -22.43 -24.80
CA GLY A 563 -8.15 -22.87 -26.01
C GLY A 563 -6.66 -23.05 -25.74
N GLU A 564 -5.98 -23.65 -26.69
CA GLU A 564 -4.52 -23.75 -26.66
C GLU A 564 -3.97 -22.58 -27.48
N LYS A 565 -2.93 -21.91 -26.97
CA LYS A 565 -2.21 -20.85 -27.69
C LYS A 565 -3.05 -19.66 -28.15
N LEU A 566 -4.18 -19.39 -27.51
CA LEU A 566 -5.04 -18.24 -27.85
C LEU A 566 -4.27 -16.92 -27.74
N VAL A 567 -3.39 -16.77 -26.74
CA VAL A 567 -2.57 -15.55 -26.58
C VAL A 567 -1.55 -15.43 -27.71
N GLU A 568 -0.84 -16.52 -28.03
CA GLU A 568 0.16 -16.53 -29.11
C GLU A 568 -0.49 -16.23 -30.47
N GLU A 569 -1.61 -16.89 -30.78
CA GLU A 569 -2.38 -16.63 -31.99
C GLU A 569 -2.92 -15.20 -32.06
N SER A 570 -3.38 -14.65 -30.92
CA SER A 570 -3.86 -13.27 -30.84
C SER A 570 -2.75 -12.26 -31.03
N LEU A 571 -1.56 -12.49 -30.45
CA LEU A 571 -0.38 -11.66 -30.65
C LEU A 571 0.14 -11.75 -32.09
N GLN A 572 0.16 -12.94 -32.70
CA GLN A 572 0.56 -13.11 -34.10
C GLN A 572 -0.40 -12.40 -35.07
N ARG A 573 -1.71 -12.51 -34.80
CA ARG A 573 -2.73 -11.76 -35.52
C ARG A 573 -2.53 -10.26 -35.35
N LEU A 574 -2.34 -9.80 -34.12
CA LEU A 574 -2.09 -8.39 -33.79
C LEU A 574 -0.84 -7.86 -34.50
N ALA A 575 0.27 -8.59 -34.48
CA ALA A 575 1.51 -8.23 -35.16
C ALA A 575 1.30 -8.07 -36.68
N THR A 576 0.53 -8.97 -37.29
CA THR A 576 0.17 -8.91 -38.72
C THR A 576 -0.74 -7.73 -39.02
N GLU A 577 -1.74 -7.47 -38.19
CA GLU A 577 -2.71 -6.40 -38.39
C GLU A 577 -2.13 -5.01 -38.12
N CYS A 578 -1.17 -4.93 -37.20
CA CYS A 578 -0.52 -3.69 -36.82
C CYS A 578 0.78 -3.43 -37.58
N ALA A 579 1.13 -4.26 -38.58
CA ALA A 579 2.37 -4.11 -39.35
C ALA A 579 2.50 -2.73 -40.01
N ASP A 580 1.38 -2.16 -40.44
CA ASP A 580 1.32 -0.83 -41.07
C ASP A 580 0.97 0.30 -40.09
N ILE A 581 0.75 -0.03 -38.79
CA ILE A 581 0.42 0.97 -37.77
C ILE A 581 1.73 1.60 -37.26
N PRO A 582 1.88 2.93 -37.35
CA PRO A 582 3.04 3.64 -36.84
C PRO A 582 3.37 3.27 -35.39
N GLU A 583 4.60 2.78 -35.21
CA GLU A 583 5.21 2.55 -33.90
C GLU A 583 5.63 3.87 -33.29
N MET A 584 5.06 4.19 -32.13
CA MET A 584 5.41 5.37 -31.34
C MET A 584 6.53 5.09 -30.37
N HIS A 585 6.77 3.81 -30.01
CA HIS A 585 7.88 3.44 -29.15
C HIS A 585 9.22 3.85 -29.78
N ARG A 586 10.11 4.32 -28.92
CA ARG A 586 11.49 4.63 -29.26
C ARG A 586 12.38 3.90 -28.27
N GLU A 587 13.26 3.06 -28.80
CA GLU A 587 14.22 2.31 -28.01
C GLU A 587 15.02 3.24 -27.09
N GLY A 588 15.09 2.92 -25.78
CA GLY A 588 15.74 3.76 -24.77
C GLY A 588 14.90 4.93 -24.23
N HIS A 589 13.67 5.10 -24.71
CA HIS A 589 12.78 6.23 -24.41
C HIS A 589 11.33 5.78 -24.10
N SER A 590 11.16 4.64 -23.42
CA SER A 590 9.87 3.97 -23.25
C SER A 590 8.80 4.85 -22.59
N VAL A 591 9.16 5.62 -21.55
CA VAL A 591 8.19 6.49 -20.83
C VAL A 591 7.78 7.71 -21.65
N SER A 592 8.73 8.39 -22.30
CA SER A 592 8.41 9.58 -23.10
C SER A 592 7.60 9.23 -24.33
N SER A 593 7.99 8.16 -25.03
CA SER A 593 7.25 7.64 -26.17
C SER A 593 5.85 7.15 -25.78
N PHE A 594 5.69 6.54 -24.60
CA PHE A 594 4.38 6.17 -24.08
C PHE A 594 3.51 7.38 -23.73
N THR A 595 4.11 8.40 -23.11
CA THR A 595 3.41 9.67 -22.80
C THR A 595 2.96 10.37 -24.08
N GLN A 596 3.82 10.37 -25.11
CA GLN A 596 3.49 10.89 -26.43
C GLN A 596 2.36 10.08 -27.08
N PHE A 597 2.42 8.74 -27.00
CA PHE A 597 1.34 7.87 -27.43
C PHE A 597 0.02 8.23 -26.74
N LEU A 598 0.00 8.35 -25.40
CA LEU A 598 -1.19 8.71 -24.65
C LEU A 598 -1.73 10.07 -25.06
N ALA A 599 -0.88 11.08 -25.20
CA ALA A 599 -1.32 12.40 -25.66
C ALA A 599 -1.96 12.35 -27.05
N ASN A 600 -1.39 11.58 -27.98
CA ASN A 600 -1.95 11.39 -29.32
C ASN A 600 -3.21 10.53 -29.34
N ALA A 601 -3.33 9.57 -28.40
CA ALA A 601 -4.49 8.70 -28.26
C ALA A 601 -5.69 9.44 -27.63
N VAL A 602 -5.42 10.24 -26.59
CA VAL A 602 -6.40 10.94 -25.74
C VAL A 602 -6.89 12.25 -26.37
N LEU A 603 -5.97 13.04 -26.95
CA LEU A 603 -6.34 14.39 -27.40
C LEU A 603 -7.09 14.30 -28.74
N PRO A 604 -8.26 14.96 -28.87
CA PRO A 604 -8.98 14.98 -30.12
C PRO A 604 -8.14 15.62 -31.23
N ALA A 605 -8.14 15.01 -32.42
CA ALA A 605 -7.47 15.59 -33.57
C ALA A 605 -8.07 16.98 -33.85
N PRO A 606 -7.25 18.04 -34.05
CA PRO A 606 -7.76 19.39 -34.31
C PRO A 606 -8.75 19.48 -35.47
N ALA A 607 -8.68 18.57 -36.44
CA ALA A 607 -9.57 18.49 -37.60
C ALA A 607 -10.99 17.98 -37.25
N GLU A 608 -11.13 17.02 -36.33
CA GLU A 608 -12.44 16.48 -35.91
C GLU A 608 -13.30 17.51 -35.16
N LEU A 609 -12.65 18.50 -34.54
CA LEU A 609 -13.32 19.64 -33.90
C LEU A 609 -13.77 20.72 -34.89
N ALA A 610 -13.18 20.76 -36.10
CA ALA A 610 -13.51 21.75 -37.13
C ALA A 610 -14.74 21.36 -37.95
N ASP A 611 -15.02 20.06 -38.10
CA ASP A 611 -16.10 19.54 -38.95
C ASP A 611 -17.44 19.26 -38.23
N ARG A 612 -17.57 19.60 -36.94
CA ARG A 612 -18.87 19.45 -36.24
C ARG A 612 -19.90 20.44 -36.79
N PRO A 613 -21.11 19.99 -37.19
CA PRO A 613 -22.12 20.83 -37.79
C PRO A 613 -22.58 21.94 -36.83
N ALA A 614 -22.77 23.15 -37.37
CA ALA A 614 -23.08 24.37 -36.61
C ALA A 614 -24.34 24.26 -35.71
N ALA A 615 -25.24 23.31 -35.98
CA ALA A 615 -26.45 23.09 -35.18
C ALA A 615 -26.17 22.62 -33.74
N ASP A 616 -25.03 21.96 -33.47
CA ASP A 616 -24.59 21.57 -32.12
C ASP A 616 -23.77 22.68 -31.43
N GLN A 617 -23.47 23.78 -32.12
CA GLN A 617 -22.63 24.87 -31.61
C GLN A 617 -23.44 25.98 -30.93
N ASP A 618 -24.74 26.13 -31.23
CA ASP A 618 -25.57 27.21 -30.69
C ASP A 618 -26.08 26.96 -29.25
N SER A 619 -26.11 25.71 -28.78
CA SER A 619 -26.57 25.36 -27.42
C SER A 619 -25.49 25.47 -26.33
N LEU A 620 -24.24 25.83 -26.69
CA LEU A 620 -23.09 25.89 -25.79
C LEU A 620 -22.36 27.26 -25.76
N GLN A 621 -22.90 28.29 -26.41
CA GLN A 621 -22.17 29.51 -26.76
C GLN A 621 -21.82 30.49 -25.62
N VAL A 622 -22.33 30.33 -24.39
CA VAL A 622 -22.08 31.34 -23.33
C VAL A 622 -20.90 31.01 -22.40
N THR A 623 -20.30 29.81 -22.49
CA THR A 623 -19.09 29.46 -21.69
C THR A 623 -17.97 28.79 -22.49
N GLN A 624 -18.17 28.56 -23.80
CA GLN A 624 -17.22 27.82 -24.64
C GLN A 624 -16.02 28.62 -25.15
N ASP A 625 -16.10 29.95 -25.34
CA ASP A 625 -15.08 30.63 -26.15
C ASP A 625 -13.71 30.77 -25.45
N ASP A 626 -13.67 30.90 -24.12
CA ASP A 626 -12.43 30.90 -23.35
C ASP A 626 -11.90 29.48 -23.08
N ALA A 627 -12.76 28.54 -22.70
CA ALA A 627 -12.36 27.15 -22.46
C ALA A 627 -11.88 26.45 -23.75
N SER A 628 -12.40 26.84 -24.92
CA SER A 628 -12.01 26.29 -26.22
C SER A 628 -10.73 26.93 -26.78
N LYS A 629 -10.49 28.23 -26.51
CA LYS A 629 -9.21 28.89 -26.82
C LYS A 629 -8.10 28.40 -25.90
N GLN A 630 -8.40 28.21 -24.61
CA GLN A 630 -7.48 27.64 -23.63
C GLN A 630 -7.19 26.18 -23.99
N ARG A 631 -8.20 25.33 -24.26
CA ARG A 631 -7.98 23.95 -24.78
C ARG A 631 -7.15 23.90 -26.06
N ARG A 632 -7.42 24.74 -27.06
CA ARG A 632 -6.63 24.78 -28.30
C ARG A 632 -5.17 25.20 -28.07
N ARG A 633 -4.92 26.10 -27.12
CA ARG A 633 -3.55 26.47 -26.70
C ARG A 633 -2.85 25.35 -25.95
N ILE A 634 -3.55 24.64 -25.05
CA ILE A 634 -3.03 23.47 -24.31
C ILE A 634 -2.70 22.30 -25.24
N ILE A 635 -3.53 22.06 -26.26
CA ILE A 635 -3.29 21.02 -27.28
C ILE A 635 -2.08 21.37 -28.16
N HIS A 636 -1.92 22.64 -28.54
CA HIS A 636 -0.79 23.10 -29.37
C HIS A 636 0.53 23.08 -28.59
N LEU A 637 0.62 23.84 -27.49
CA LEU A 637 1.02 23.35 -26.17
C LEU A 637 1.84 22.04 -26.03
N VAL A 638 1.09 21.03 -25.61
CA VAL A 638 1.47 19.64 -25.38
C VAL A 638 2.03 18.99 -26.65
N SER A 639 1.50 19.31 -27.83
CA SER A 639 2.05 18.78 -29.10
C SER A 639 3.45 19.30 -29.46
N GLN A 640 3.89 20.43 -28.88
CA GLN A 640 5.23 20.98 -29.07
C GLN A 640 6.22 20.44 -28.04
N LEU A 641 5.84 20.30 -26.76
CA LEU A 641 6.72 19.72 -25.75
C LEU A 641 6.97 18.22 -25.94
N LEU A 642 6.01 17.48 -26.48
CA LEU A 642 6.20 16.06 -26.83
C LEU A 642 7.12 15.84 -28.04
N ARG A 643 7.62 16.92 -28.67
CA ARG A 643 8.71 16.85 -29.67
C ARG A 643 10.09 16.96 -29.02
N ASN A 644 10.19 17.35 -27.75
CA ASN A 644 11.44 17.46 -27.02
C ASN A 644 11.64 16.27 -26.07
N THR A 645 11.92 15.11 -26.67
CA THR A 645 12.02 13.82 -25.98
C THR A 645 13.17 13.73 -24.97
N GLU A 646 14.23 14.54 -25.11
CA GLU A 646 15.42 14.45 -24.23
C GLU A 646 15.13 14.74 -22.74
N ALA A 647 14.19 15.65 -22.43
CA ALA A 647 13.89 16.04 -21.05
C ALA A 647 13.05 14.98 -20.31
N VAL A 648 12.08 14.37 -20.99
CA VAL A 648 11.23 13.33 -20.40
C VAL A 648 12.02 12.05 -20.14
N ASP A 649 13.01 11.75 -20.99
CA ASP A 649 13.86 10.58 -20.82
C ASP A 649 14.98 10.80 -19.79
N ALA A 650 15.43 12.04 -19.58
CA ALA A 650 16.28 12.37 -18.44
C ALA A 650 15.56 12.14 -17.10
N ILE A 651 14.25 12.43 -17.02
CA ILE A 651 13.40 12.18 -15.84
C ILE A 651 13.16 10.67 -15.69
N ALA A 652 12.78 9.97 -16.76
CA ALA A 652 12.51 8.55 -16.74
C ALA A 652 13.77 7.72 -16.41
N GLN A 653 14.94 8.04 -16.96
CA GLN A 653 16.21 7.38 -16.62
C GLN A 653 16.68 7.67 -15.19
N ARG A 654 16.21 8.76 -14.55
CA ARG A 654 16.52 9.07 -13.15
C ARG A 654 15.55 8.39 -12.20
N VAL A 655 14.27 8.33 -12.56
CA VAL A 655 13.24 7.52 -11.89
C VAL A 655 13.57 6.02 -12.01
N GLN A 656 14.05 5.57 -13.17
CA GLN A 656 14.58 4.22 -13.40
C GLN A 656 15.78 3.94 -12.49
N ARG A 657 16.77 4.85 -12.44
CA ARG A 657 17.92 4.74 -11.50
C ARG A 657 17.54 4.82 -10.01
N LEU A 658 16.37 5.39 -9.69
CA LEU A 658 15.80 5.42 -8.35
C LEU A 658 15.06 4.12 -8.03
N PHE A 659 14.33 3.54 -9.00
CA PHE A 659 13.76 2.18 -8.89
C PHE A 659 14.86 1.11 -8.82
N ASP A 660 15.98 1.28 -9.54
CA ASP A 660 17.19 0.45 -9.43
C ASP A 660 17.87 0.54 -8.05
N ARG A 661 17.44 1.48 -7.19
CA ARG A 661 17.99 1.73 -5.85
C ARG A 661 16.97 1.69 -4.70
N SER A 662 15.69 1.44 -4.97
CA SER A 662 14.63 1.48 -3.94
C SER A 662 13.48 0.55 -4.34
N ILE A 663 13.38 -0.56 -3.63
CA ILE A 663 12.41 -1.62 -3.89
C ILE A 663 11.14 -1.31 -3.10
N LEU A 664 10.00 -1.18 -3.79
CA LEU A 664 8.72 -1.27 -3.09
C LEU A 664 7.64 -1.90 -3.98
N VAL A 665 7.22 -3.08 -3.53
CA VAL A 665 5.94 -3.71 -3.87
C VAL A 665 5.29 -4.02 -2.52
N ILE A 666 4.04 -3.64 -2.29
CA ILE A 666 3.32 -3.90 -1.02
C ILE A 666 2.56 -5.24 -1.13
N PRO A 667 2.87 -6.27 -0.32
CA PRO A 667 1.86 -7.14 0.27
C PRO A 667 1.79 -6.89 1.78
N VAL A 668 0.70 -7.25 2.44
CA VAL A 668 0.69 -7.21 3.90
C VAL A 668 1.36 -8.48 4.41
N ALA A 669 2.67 -8.44 4.66
CA ALA A 669 3.38 -9.41 5.49
C ALA A 669 3.37 -8.92 6.94
N GLN A 670 3.12 -9.82 7.89
CA GLN A 670 2.83 -9.52 9.30
C GLN A 670 4.03 -9.06 10.16
N ASP A 671 5.19 -8.72 9.57
CA ASP A 671 6.44 -8.53 10.32
C ASP A 671 6.74 -7.05 10.66
N GLU A 672 7.18 -6.81 11.90
CA GLU A 672 7.33 -5.50 12.55
C GLU A 672 8.42 -4.59 11.95
N GLU A 673 9.44 -5.18 11.29
CA GLU A 673 10.61 -4.45 10.79
C GLU A 673 10.38 -3.81 9.41
N GLN A 674 9.47 -4.34 8.58
CA GLN A 674 9.16 -3.79 7.24
C GLN A 674 8.29 -2.52 7.30
N LEU A 675 7.88 -2.14 8.52
CA LEU A 675 7.09 -0.96 8.83
C LEU A 675 7.88 0.11 9.58
N ALA A 676 9.19 -0.07 9.74
CA ALA A 676 10.11 0.94 10.26
C ALA A 676 10.18 2.13 9.28
N GLY A 677 9.17 3.00 9.36
CA GLY A 677 8.95 4.10 8.42
C GLY A 677 7.48 4.51 8.27
N VAL A 678 6.53 3.70 8.72
CA VAL A 678 5.12 4.09 8.77
C VAL A 678 4.85 4.76 10.12
N ASP A 679 4.88 6.08 10.14
CA ASP A 679 4.52 6.87 11.30
C ASP A 679 2.98 6.96 11.47
N LEU A 680 2.54 7.43 12.65
CA LEU A 680 1.11 7.58 12.95
C LEU A 680 0.38 8.39 11.86
N PRO A 681 0.90 9.54 11.40
CA PRO A 681 0.27 10.32 10.35
C PRO A 681 0.06 9.55 9.04
N PHE A 682 1.04 8.77 8.57
CA PHE A 682 0.90 7.97 7.36
C PHE A 682 -0.12 6.83 7.53
N ALA A 683 -0.09 6.14 8.67
CA ALA A 683 -1.09 5.11 8.98
C ALA A 683 -2.52 5.67 8.96
N LEU A 684 -2.73 6.85 9.56
CA LEU A 684 -4.02 7.53 9.58
C LEU A 684 -4.46 8.02 8.20
N HIS A 685 -3.52 8.42 7.35
CA HIS A 685 -3.83 8.76 5.96
C HIS A 685 -4.40 7.56 5.20
N LEU A 686 -3.73 6.40 5.30
CA LEU A 686 -4.19 5.16 4.67
C LEU A 686 -5.58 4.74 5.14
N LEU A 687 -5.88 4.93 6.43
CA LEU A 687 -7.19 4.63 7.00
C LEU A 687 -8.30 5.61 6.57
N THR A 688 -7.96 6.82 6.14
CA THR A 688 -8.94 7.89 5.86
C THR A 688 -9.08 8.24 4.38
N ALA A 689 -8.20 7.73 3.51
CA ALA A 689 -8.21 7.94 2.07
C ALA A 689 -9.37 7.23 1.34
N GLY A 690 -10.32 6.62 2.05
CA GLY A 690 -11.42 5.87 1.46
C GLY A 690 -10.98 4.57 0.79
N CYS A 691 -9.82 4.02 1.19
CA CYS A 691 -9.39 2.71 0.74
C CYS A 691 -10.45 1.67 1.13
N ALA A 692 -10.82 0.79 0.20
CA ALA A 692 -11.80 -0.26 0.46
C ALA A 692 -11.37 -1.08 1.68
N GLU A 693 -12.31 -1.33 2.59
CA GLU A 693 -12.05 -2.12 3.79
C GLU A 693 -11.51 -3.51 3.38
N GLY A 694 -10.37 -3.90 3.96
CA GLY A 694 -9.67 -5.13 3.59
C GLY A 694 -8.70 -5.02 2.41
N SER A 695 -8.62 -3.88 1.72
CA SER A 695 -7.56 -3.64 0.73
C SER A 695 -6.18 -3.54 1.39
N ALA A 696 -5.10 -3.83 0.65
CA ALA A 696 -3.74 -3.78 1.18
C ALA A 696 -3.37 -2.42 1.84
N PRO A 697 -3.72 -1.24 1.27
CA PRO A 697 -3.51 0.04 1.94
C PRO A 697 -4.30 0.18 3.25
N HIS A 698 -5.55 -0.26 3.27
CA HIS A 698 -6.40 -0.23 4.47
C HIS A 698 -5.84 -1.12 5.58
N GLN A 699 -5.44 -2.36 5.26
CA GLN A 699 -4.82 -3.29 6.18
C GLN A 699 -3.47 -2.79 6.72
N LEU A 700 -2.65 -2.17 5.86
CA LEU A 700 -1.38 -1.55 6.26
C LEU A 700 -1.58 -0.40 7.25
N GLY A 701 -2.53 0.49 6.97
CA GLY A 701 -2.91 1.56 7.90
C GLY A 701 -3.42 1.01 9.23
N HIS A 702 -4.21 -0.06 9.20
CA HIS A 702 -4.78 -0.69 10.39
C HIS A 702 -3.75 -1.42 11.25
N TYR A 703 -2.76 -2.07 10.62
CA TYR A 703 -1.65 -2.74 11.30
C TYR A 703 -0.69 -1.72 11.90
N ALA A 704 -0.26 -0.71 11.15
CA ALA A 704 0.66 0.31 11.65
C ALA A 704 0.05 1.13 12.80
N TRP A 705 -1.26 1.37 12.74
CA TRP A 705 -2.02 1.92 13.86
C TRP A 705 -1.94 1.01 15.09
N ARG A 706 -2.24 -0.29 14.95
CA ARG A 706 -2.17 -1.26 16.07
C ARG A 706 -0.79 -1.33 16.71
N GLN A 707 0.28 -1.22 15.93
CA GLN A 707 1.65 -1.22 16.47
C GLN A 707 1.98 0.03 17.31
N GLN A 708 1.33 1.16 17.02
CA GLN A 708 1.56 2.41 17.74
C GLN A 708 0.55 2.66 18.86
N THR A 709 -0.55 1.91 18.89
CA THR A 709 -1.53 1.94 19.97
C THR A 709 -1.45 0.68 20.83
N PRO A 710 -1.16 0.80 22.13
CA PRO A 710 -1.07 -0.37 23.01
C PRO A 710 -2.40 -1.15 23.10
N ASP A 711 -2.29 -2.46 23.35
CA ASP A 711 -3.42 -3.38 23.39
C ASP A 711 -4.35 -3.11 24.59
N GLY A 712 -5.58 -2.67 24.30
CA GLY A 712 -6.65 -2.56 25.27
C GLY A 712 -7.06 -1.12 25.62
N LYS A 713 -8.26 -1.00 26.19
CA LYS A 713 -8.93 0.29 26.39
C LYS A 713 -8.20 1.22 27.36
N ALA A 714 -7.59 0.68 28.42
CA ALA A 714 -6.88 1.47 29.41
C ALA A 714 -5.58 2.09 28.85
N ASP A 715 -4.87 1.35 28.01
CA ASP A 715 -3.64 1.83 27.39
C ASP A 715 -3.91 2.75 26.21
N PHE A 716 -5.04 2.57 25.50
CA PHE A 716 -5.53 3.55 24.52
C PHE A 716 -5.82 4.91 25.16
N ASP A 717 -6.49 4.95 26.31
CA ASP A 717 -6.73 6.20 27.05
C ASP A 717 -5.41 6.87 27.53
N ALA A 718 -4.38 6.07 27.84
CA ALA A 718 -3.05 6.57 28.19
C ALA A 718 -2.31 7.13 26.97
N PHE A 719 -2.38 6.44 25.84
CA PHE A 719 -1.88 6.90 24.54
C PHE A 719 -2.54 8.21 24.12
N LEU A 720 -3.87 8.33 24.25
CA LEU A 720 -4.59 9.56 23.96
C LEU A 720 -4.17 10.69 24.88
N ARG A 721 -4.06 10.44 26.19
CA ARG A 721 -3.58 11.45 27.14
C ARG A 721 -2.17 11.93 26.80
N ARG A 722 -1.27 11.02 26.43
CA ARG A 722 0.10 11.37 26.00
C ARG A 722 0.10 12.16 24.70
N THR A 723 -0.71 11.73 23.72
CA THR A 723 -0.82 12.40 22.41
C THR A 723 -1.38 13.81 22.56
N PHE A 724 -2.35 14.04 23.44
CA PHE A 724 -2.91 15.39 23.66
C PHE A 724 -2.11 16.25 24.67
N GLN A 725 -1.08 15.72 25.32
CA GLN A 725 -0.14 16.51 26.13
C GLN A 725 0.84 17.30 25.25
N ASP A 726 1.29 16.71 24.14
CA ASP A 726 1.97 17.42 23.04
C ASP A 726 1.26 17.09 21.72
N PRO A 727 0.13 17.76 21.42
CA PRO A 727 -0.68 17.42 20.26
C PRO A 727 0.14 17.56 18.98
N PRO A 728 -0.01 16.60 18.04
CA PRO A 728 0.63 16.68 16.74
C PRO A 728 0.06 17.88 15.96
N GLY A 729 0.57 18.12 14.76
CA GLY A 729 0.12 19.26 13.98
C GLY A 729 -1.33 19.10 13.47
N PRO A 730 -1.82 20.13 12.79
CA PRO A 730 -3.23 20.22 12.41
C PRO A 730 -3.66 19.16 11.39
N VAL A 731 -2.75 18.63 10.57
CA VAL A 731 -3.06 17.60 9.57
C VAL A 731 -3.19 16.24 10.25
N SER A 732 -2.24 15.88 11.10
CA SER A 732 -2.32 14.65 11.90
C SER A 732 -3.58 14.63 12.76
N LEU A 733 -3.93 15.74 13.42
CA LEU A 733 -5.18 15.85 14.18
C LEU A 733 -6.42 15.72 13.30
N LEU A 734 -6.40 16.28 12.09
CA LEU A 734 -7.49 16.09 11.13
C LEU A 734 -7.65 14.61 10.74
N LEU A 735 -6.56 13.92 10.42
CA LEU A 735 -6.56 12.51 10.03
C LEU A 735 -7.02 11.62 11.21
N MET A 736 -6.54 11.89 12.43
CA MET A 736 -7.03 11.24 13.66
C MET A 736 -8.53 11.44 13.84
N GLY A 737 -9.03 12.66 13.65
CA GLY A 737 -10.45 12.97 13.79
C GLY A 737 -11.34 12.26 12.77
N LYS A 738 -10.84 12.02 11.54
CA LYS A 738 -11.54 11.23 10.50
C LYS A 738 -11.49 9.73 10.78
N ALA A 739 -10.33 9.22 11.21
CA ALA A 739 -10.14 7.80 11.48
C ALA A 739 -10.96 7.34 12.70
N PHE A 740 -11.16 8.22 13.70
CA PHE A 740 -11.87 7.89 14.93
C PHE A 740 -13.05 8.81 15.17
N SER A 741 -14.24 8.34 14.77
CA SER A 741 -15.51 9.06 14.92
C SER A 741 -15.79 9.53 16.36
N GLY A 742 -15.37 8.76 17.37
CA GLY A 742 -15.50 9.13 18.79
C GLY A 742 -14.58 10.27 19.26
N MET A 743 -13.57 10.64 18.48
CA MET A 743 -12.58 11.67 18.82
C MET A 743 -12.67 12.92 17.96
N GLY A 744 -13.49 12.92 16.91
CA GLY A 744 -13.57 14.00 15.92
C GLY A 744 -13.66 15.39 16.55
N SER A 745 -14.53 15.58 17.55
CA SER A 745 -14.68 16.89 18.23
C SER A 745 -13.45 17.32 19.02
N ALA A 746 -12.78 16.39 19.72
CA ALA A 746 -11.56 16.70 20.48
C ALA A 746 -10.39 17.03 19.54
N CYS A 747 -10.16 16.18 18.53
CA CYS A 747 -9.16 16.40 17.49
C CYS A 747 -9.40 17.72 16.75
N ALA A 748 -10.65 18.04 16.42
CA ALA A 748 -11.03 19.33 15.84
C ALA A 748 -10.68 20.51 16.73
N HIS A 749 -11.00 20.42 18.03
CA HIS A 749 -10.73 21.50 18.97
C HIS A 749 -9.22 21.74 19.15
N PHE A 750 -8.41 20.70 19.25
CA PHE A 750 -6.94 20.83 19.29
C PHE A 750 -6.36 21.26 17.95
N GLY A 751 -6.86 20.72 16.84
CA GLY A 751 -6.40 21.05 15.48
C GLY A 751 -6.61 22.52 15.15
N GLN A 752 -7.75 23.10 15.55
CA GLN A 752 -8.02 24.54 15.38
C GLN A 752 -7.03 25.42 16.16
N LYS A 753 -6.56 24.96 17.32
CA LYS A 753 -5.51 25.67 18.10
C LYS A 753 -4.11 25.52 17.49
N LYS A 754 -3.93 24.59 16.57
CA LYS A 754 -2.67 24.21 15.92
C LYS A 754 -2.60 24.63 14.44
N LEU A 755 -3.42 25.58 14.00
CA LEU A 755 -3.42 26.06 12.61
C LEU A 755 -2.24 27.00 12.26
N ALA A 756 -1.29 27.19 13.17
CA ALA A 756 -0.09 27.98 12.90
C ALA A 756 0.80 27.27 11.88
N THR A 757 1.48 28.04 11.03
CA THR A 757 2.38 27.50 10.00
C THR A 757 3.47 26.63 10.60
N THR A 758 4.03 27.01 11.75
CA THR A 758 5.07 26.24 12.46
C THR A 758 4.56 24.88 12.96
N ASP A 759 3.29 24.78 13.36
CA ASP A 759 2.69 23.51 13.78
C ASP A 759 2.45 22.59 12.57
N PHE A 760 2.05 23.13 11.42
CA PHE A 760 1.96 22.40 10.15
C PHE A 760 3.32 21.95 9.64
N GLU A 761 4.31 22.84 9.65
CA GLU A 761 5.68 22.51 9.26
C GLU A 761 6.26 21.40 10.12
N ARG A 762 6.06 21.46 11.45
CA ARG A 762 6.44 20.38 12.37
C ARG A 762 5.77 19.05 12.00
N ASP A 763 4.48 19.09 11.70
CA ASP A 763 3.68 17.91 11.31
C ASP A 763 4.22 17.24 10.05
N ILE A 764 4.37 18.02 8.98
CA ILE A 764 4.79 17.49 7.68
C ILE A 764 6.29 17.20 7.65
N SER A 765 7.10 17.94 8.40
CA SER A 765 8.53 17.63 8.52
C SER A 765 8.78 16.31 9.23
N GLN A 766 7.95 15.92 10.20
CA GLN A 766 8.03 14.58 10.81
C GLN A 766 7.69 13.50 9.79
N LEU A 767 6.62 13.71 9.01
CA LEU A 767 6.22 12.78 7.96
C LEU A 767 7.29 12.62 6.87
N ILE A 768 8.00 13.71 6.55
CA ILE A 768 9.03 13.73 5.50
C ILE A 768 10.42 13.32 6.01
N ALA A 769 10.71 13.52 7.30
CA ALA A 769 11.95 13.04 7.91
C ALA A 769 12.00 11.50 7.95
N THR A 770 10.83 10.88 8.10
CA THR A 770 10.67 9.43 8.12
C THR A 770 10.83 8.86 6.70
N PRO A 771 11.76 7.91 6.46
CA PRO A 771 11.88 7.22 5.17
C PRO A 771 10.59 6.44 4.89
N CYS A 772 9.76 6.96 4.00
CA CYS A 772 8.48 6.35 3.62
C CYS A 772 8.17 6.66 2.15
N LEU A 773 7.27 5.87 1.56
CA LEU A 773 6.88 6.03 0.15
C LEU A 773 6.43 7.47 -0.17
N LEU A 774 5.69 8.10 0.76
CA LEU A 774 5.20 9.46 0.57
C LEU A 774 6.36 10.47 0.47
N ARG A 775 7.38 10.35 1.33
CA ARG A 775 8.61 11.15 1.25
C ARG A 775 9.28 10.96 -0.11
N ASP A 776 9.49 9.71 -0.53
CA ASP A 776 10.25 9.42 -1.74
C ASP A 776 9.53 9.91 -3.00
N VAL A 777 8.20 9.75 -3.05
CA VAL A 777 7.36 10.30 -4.11
C VAL A 777 7.44 11.84 -4.15
N VAL A 778 7.32 12.50 -2.99
CA VAL A 778 7.42 13.97 -2.89
C VAL A 778 8.81 14.44 -3.31
N PHE A 779 9.88 13.75 -2.88
CA PHE A 779 11.25 14.10 -3.22
C PHE A 779 11.55 13.90 -4.69
N ALA A 780 11.11 12.80 -5.29
CA ALA A 780 11.24 12.55 -6.71
C ALA A 780 10.48 13.59 -7.53
N ALA A 781 9.27 13.98 -7.10
CA ALA A 781 8.50 15.03 -7.75
C ALA A 781 9.22 16.39 -7.68
N ILE A 782 9.75 16.76 -6.52
CA ILE A 782 10.52 18.01 -6.34
C ILE A 782 11.78 18.04 -7.20
N GLN A 783 12.56 16.96 -7.20
CA GLN A 783 13.77 16.85 -8.02
C GLN A 783 13.44 16.91 -9.52
N SER A 784 12.34 16.27 -9.92
CA SER A 784 11.86 16.33 -11.30
C SER A 784 11.50 17.76 -11.67
N ILE A 785 10.72 18.45 -10.84
CA ILE A 785 10.33 19.85 -11.06
C ILE A 785 11.57 20.75 -11.10
N GLN A 786 12.52 20.61 -10.17
CA GLN A 786 13.80 21.35 -10.16
C GLN A 786 14.56 21.21 -11.49
N SER A 787 14.53 20.02 -12.09
CA SER A 787 15.21 19.72 -13.35
C SER A 787 14.48 20.25 -14.59
N MET A 788 13.20 20.58 -14.49
CA MET A 788 12.39 21.01 -15.64
C MET A 788 12.89 22.32 -16.26
N SER A 789 12.73 22.45 -17.58
CA SER A 789 12.83 23.72 -18.30
C SER A 789 11.64 24.66 -17.98
N ASP A 790 11.72 25.93 -18.39
CA ASP A 790 10.62 26.90 -18.17
C ASP A 790 9.35 26.48 -18.90
N GLU A 791 9.51 25.91 -20.09
CA GLU A 791 8.43 25.42 -20.94
C GLU A 791 7.76 24.17 -20.33
N GLU A 792 8.56 23.25 -19.76
CA GLU A 792 8.06 22.04 -19.07
C GLU A 792 7.27 22.36 -17.80
N ALA A 793 7.78 23.29 -16.99
CA ALA A 793 7.11 23.71 -15.78
C ALA A 793 5.79 24.42 -16.07
N GLU A 794 5.77 25.27 -17.10
CA GLU A 794 4.56 25.96 -17.54
C GLU A 794 3.51 24.96 -18.07
N LEU A 795 3.95 23.90 -18.75
CA LEU A 795 3.04 22.83 -19.14
C LEU A 795 2.48 22.05 -17.96
N LEU A 796 3.32 21.68 -17.00
CA LEU A 796 2.86 20.97 -15.83
C LEU A 796 1.81 21.78 -15.08
N ALA A 797 2.02 23.10 -14.92
CA ALA A 797 1.03 24.02 -14.35
C ALA A 797 -0.29 24.02 -15.12
N ILE A 798 -0.22 24.10 -16.45
CA ILE A 798 -1.40 24.11 -17.32
C ILE A 798 -2.21 22.81 -17.22
N CYS A 799 -1.53 21.66 -17.27
CA CYS A 799 -2.18 20.35 -17.17
C CYS A 799 -2.85 20.19 -15.80
N THR A 800 -2.14 20.55 -14.73
CA THR A 800 -2.68 20.47 -13.36
C THR A 800 -3.83 21.44 -13.14
N GLU A 801 -3.79 22.66 -13.66
CA GLU A 801 -4.93 23.61 -13.61
C GLU A 801 -6.18 23.08 -14.31
N SER A 802 -6.05 22.21 -15.32
CA SER A 802 -7.19 21.64 -16.04
C SER A 802 -7.86 20.46 -15.31
N VAL A 803 -7.09 19.75 -14.47
CA VAL A 803 -7.50 18.53 -13.76
C VAL A 803 -7.89 18.83 -12.31
N LEU A 804 -7.14 19.72 -11.65
CA LEU A 804 -7.30 20.04 -10.24
C LEU A 804 -8.19 21.26 -10.09
N ARG A 805 -9.34 21.03 -9.45
CA ARG A 805 -10.25 22.09 -9.03
C ARG A 805 -10.33 22.09 -7.51
N ASP A 806 -10.45 23.27 -6.92
CA ASP A 806 -10.75 23.40 -5.51
C ASP A 806 -12.24 23.11 -5.24
N ASP A 807 -12.65 23.17 -3.96
CA ASP A 807 -14.04 22.93 -3.53
C ASP A 807 -15.06 23.91 -4.16
N ASP A 808 -14.62 25.06 -4.70
CA ASP A 808 -15.49 26.00 -5.41
C ASP A 808 -15.44 25.86 -6.94
N GLY A 809 -14.71 24.85 -7.42
CA GLY A 809 -14.59 24.50 -8.83
C GLY A 809 -13.55 25.33 -9.58
N SER A 810 -12.84 26.24 -8.92
CA SER A 810 -11.79 27.05 -9.53
C SER A 810 -10.49 26.25 -9.72
N PRO A 811 -9.75 26.48 -10.81
CA PRO A 811 -8.53 25.74 -11.11
C PRO A 811 -7.42 26.07 -10.09
N VAL A 812 -6.69 25.05 -9.66
CA VAL A 812 -5.56 25.20 -8.73
C VAL A 812 -4.33 25.72 -9.47
N ASN A 813 -3.88 26.95 -9.14
CA ASN A 813 -2.72 27.57 -9.80
C ASN A 813 -1.39 27.11 -9.18
N LEU A 814 -0.73 26.13 -9.79
CA LEU A 814 0.55 25.60 -9.31
C LEU A 814 1.77 26.42 -9.75
N ARG A 815 1.63 27.43 -10.63
CA ARG A 815 2.78 28.16 -11.20
C ARG A 815 3.73 28.75 -10.14
N PRO A 816 3.25 29.45 -9.09
CA PRO A 816 4.16 30.04 -8.09
C PRO A 816 5.01 28.97 -7.40
N LEU A 817 4.43 27.79 -7.20
CA LEU A 817 5.08 26.69 -6.52
C LEU A 817 6.07 25.97 -7.42
N LEU A 818 5.72 25.75 -8.69
CA LEU A 818 6.67 25.20 -9.68
C LEU A 818 7.86 26.13 -9.90
N VAL A 819 7.63 27.44 -9.96
CA VAL A 819 8.69 28.46 -10.04
C VAL A 819 9.57 28.42 -8.79
N LEU A 820 8.96 28.35 -7.61
CA LEU A 820 9.69 28.29 -6.33
C LEU A 820 10.55 27.02 -6.22
N ILE A 821 10.01 25.85 -6.55
CA ILE A 821 10.79 24.60 -6.55
C ILE A 821 11.95 24.71 -7.55
N ARG A 822 11.70 25.25 -8.74
CA ARG A 822 12.71 25.41 -9.79
C ARG A 822 13.79 26.43 -9.48
N SER A 823 13.47 27.49 -8.75
CA SER A 823 14.47 28.46 -8.32
C SER A 823 15.48 27.85 -7.35
N GLN A 824 15.14 26.73 -6.70
CA GLN A 824 16.01 25.99 -5.79
C GLN A 824 16.83 24.90 -6.49
N ARG A 825 17.28 25.12 -7.73
CA ARG A 825 18.12 24.14 -8.45
C ARG A 825 19.40 23.84 -7.67
N GLY A 826 19.62 22.55 -7.36
CA GLY A 826 20.79 22.08 -6.62
C GLY A 826 20.56 21.90 -5.12
N GLU A 827 19.47 22.45 -4.58
CA GLU A 827 19.08 22.19 -3.19
C GLU A 827 18.53 20.78 -3.02
N SER A 828 18.73 20.21 -1.83
CA SER A 828 18.15 18.91 -1.49
C SER A 828 16.61 19.00 -1.53
N PRO A 829 15.90 17.96 -2.00
CA PRO A 829 14.44 17.99 -1.99
C PRO A 829 13.85 18.17 -0.58
N GLU A 830 14.54 17.74 0.48
CA GLU A 830 14.14 18.02 1.86
C GLU A 830 14.16 19.52 2.19
N SER A 831 15.23 20.22 1.80
CA SER A 831 15.33 21.68 1.95
C SER A 831 14.23 22.38 1.17
N VAL A 832 13.96 21.92 -0.05
CA VAL A 832 12.91 22.49 -0.91
C VAL A 832 11.52 22.23 -0.34
N VAL A 833 11.24 21.04 0.20
CA VAL A 833 10.01 20.77 0.96
C VAL A 833 9.84 21.82 2.06
N LYS A 834 10.84 21.98 2.94
CA LYS A 834 10.76 22.93 4.06
C LYS A 834 10.49 24.35 3.58
N LEU A 835 11.03 24.72 2.42
CA LEU A 835 10.79 26.01 1.78
C LEU A 835 9.36 26.17 1.24
N ILE A 836 8.79 25.12 0.62
CA ILE A 836 7.46 25.20 0.01
C ILE A 836 6.33 25.00 1.02
N LEU A 837 6.56 24.34 2.16
CA LEU A 837 5.52 24.09 3.18
C LEU A 837 4.77 25.36 3.63
N PRO A 838 5.42 26.48 3.98
CA PRO A 838 4.70 27.70 4.31
C PRO A 838 3.83 28.22 3.15
N VAL A 839 4.31 28.10 1.91
CA VAL A 839 3.60 28.52 0.69
C VAL A 839 2.37 27.65 0.43
N VAL A 840 2.52 26.33 0.57
CA VAL A 840 1.44 25.34 0.52
C VAL A 840 0.39 25.62 1.59
N TRP A 841 0.83 25.86 2.82
CA TRP A 841 -0.06 26.07 3.96
C TRP A 841 -0.92 27.31 3.78
N GLN A 842 -0.27 28.44 3.47
CA GLN A 842 -0.92 29.72 3.19
C GLN A 842 -1.74 29.68 1.91
N GLY A 843 -1.39 28.76 1.02
CA GLY A 843 -2.00 28.63 -0.28
C GLY A 843 -3.46 28.18 -0.29
N GLY A 844 -3.93 27.54 0.77
CA GLY A 844 -5.31 27.06 0.83
C GLY A 844 -5.44 25.79 1.65
N MET A 845 -4.34 25.05 1.82
CA MET A 845 -4.28 23.89 2.70
C MET A 845 -4.74 24.25 4.12
N ARG A 846 -4.33 25.41 4.67
CA ARG A 846 -4.82 25.88 5.98
C ARG A 846 -6.34 26.01 6.02
N SER A 847 -6.93 26.68 5.04
CA SER A 847 -8.38 26.91 4.99
C SER A 847 -9.15 25.61 4.80
N TYR A 848 -8.62 24.68 4.01
CA TYR A 848 -9.18 23.34 3.85
C TYR A 848 -9.13 22.57 5.18
N VAL A 849 -7.97 22.46 5.82
CA VAL A 849 -7.80 21.77 7.10
C VAL A 849 -8.67 22.39 8.18
N GLU A 850 -8.72 23.73 8.27
CA GLU A 850 -9.60 24.44 9.20
C GLU A 850 -11.08 24.13 8.96
N ARG A 851 -11.53 24.12 7.71
CA ARG A 851 -12.92 23.80 7.35
C ARG A 851 -13.27 22.37 7.72
N GLN A 852 -12.39 21.42 7.41
CA GLN A 852 -12.57 20.01 7.74
C GLN A 852 -12.60 19.81 9.26
N LEU A 853 -11.71 20.45 10.02
CA LEU A 853 -11.72 20.41 11.48
C LEU A 853 -13.01 21.04 12.04
N ARG A 854 -13.46 22.19 11.53
CA ARG A 854 -14.74 22.81 11.94
C ARG A 854 -15.94 21.90 11.67
N SER A 855 -15.94 21.17 10.57
CA SER A 855 -17.03 20.25 10.22
C SER A 855 -17.18 19.08 11.19
N MET A 856 -16.12 18.73 11.94
CA MET A 856 -16.13 17.67 12.94
C MET A 856 -16.67 18.12 14.31
N ILE A 857 -16.88 19.42 14.53
CA ILE A 857 -17.45 19.93 15.79
C ILE A 857 -18.98 19.94 15.68
N PRO A 858 -19.71 19.18 16.51
CA PRO A 858 -21.18 19.16 16.47
C PRO A 858 -21.76 20.55 16.71
N THR A 859 -22.68 20.98 15.83
CA THR A 859 -23.28 22.33 15.80
C THR A 859 -23.99 22.73 17.11
N GLN A 860 -24.30 21.78 18.00
CA GLN A 860 -24.91 22.06 19.30
C GLN A 860 -23.92 22.60 20.36
N GLN A 861 -22.61 22.35 20.23
CA GLN A 861 -21.59 22.82 21.19
C GLN A 861 -21.04 24.22 20.85
N SER A 862 -21.23 24.74 19.63
CA SER A 862 -20.68 26.03 19.20
C SER A 862 -21.35 27.26 19.85
N LYS A 863 -22.51 27.09 20.50
CA LYS A 863 -23.23 28.20 21.18
C LYS A 863 -22.64 28.59 22.54
N GLN A 864 -21.66 27.86 23.09
CA GLN A 864 -21.08 28.15 24.41
C GLN A 864 -19.66 28.77 24.39
N ILE A 865 -19.09 29.08 23.22
CA ILE A 865 -17.73 29.63 23.12
C ILE A 865 -17.79 31.07 22.58
N THR A 866 -17.61 32.06 23.46
CA THR A 866 -17.57 33.49 23.12
C THR A 866 -16.20 33.87 22.54
N PRO A 867 -16.12 34.68 21.45
CA PRO A 867 -14.84 35.04 20.83
C PRO A 867 -14.07 36.10 21.63
N VAL A 868 -12.76 35.90 21.79
CA VAL A 868 -11.82 36.89 22.33
C VAL A 868 -11.50 37.91 21.23
N SER A 869 -11.93 39.16 21.38
CA SER A 869 -11.58 40.27 20.49
C SER A 869 -10.59 41.24 21.14
N ALA A 870 -9.65 41.71 20.33
CA ALA A 870 -8.65 42.73 20.62
C ALA A 870 -9.24 44.16 20.61
N THR A 871 -8.73 45.08 21.44
CA THR A 871 -8.50 46.55 21.23
C THR A 871 -8.23 47.25 22.59
N LYS A 872 -7.15 48.04 22.78
CA LYS A 872 -6.81 49.43 22.35
C LYS A 872 -7.55 50.55 23.13
N THR A 873 -6.81 51.60 23.48
CA THR A 873 -6.88 52.51 24.65
C THR A 873 -7.68 53.82 24.50
N GLU A 874 -8.26 54.28 25.65
CA GLU A 874 -8.38 55.68 26.20
C GLU A 874 -9.24 56.81 25.55
N PRO A 875 -9.51 57.97 26.22
CA PRO A 875 -9.96 58.23 27.62
C PRO A 875 -11.01 59.39 27.77
N ALA A 876 -11.39 59.67 29.04
CA ALA A 876 -11.77 60.97 29.66
C ALA A 876 -13.13 61.09 30.42
N SER A 877 -12.99 61.39 31.72
CA SER A 877 -13.93 61.74 32.83
C SER A 877 -14.82 62.99 32.60
N PRO A 878 -15.89 63.36 33.41
CA PRO A 878 -15.82 63.55 34.87
C PRO A 878 -17.09 63.42 35.77
N LEU A 879 -16.83 63.58 37.08
CA LEU A 879 -17.68 64.03 38.20
C LEU A 879 -18.55 63.04 38.98
N GLY A 880 -18.31 63.06 40.30
CA GLY A 880 -18.84 62.15 41.30
C GLY A 880 -20.34 62.23 41.55
N LYS A 881 -20.84 61.19 42.21
CA LYS A 881 -22.19 61.12 42.76
C LYS A 881 -22.13 60.75 44.24
N PRO A 882 -23.10 61.21 45.05
CA PRO A 882 -23.26 60.78 46.42
C PRO A 882 -23.76 59.32 46.46
N GLU A 883 -23.40 58.66 47.55
CA GLU A 883 -24.05 57.50 48.19
C GLU A 883 -24.59 56.37 47.29
N GLY A 884 -24.01 55.19 47.53
CA GLY A 884 -24.55 53.90 47.12
C GLY A 884 -24.25 53.54 45.68
N GLN A 885 -22.97 53.44 45.29
CA GLN A 885 -22.62 53.25 43.88
C GLN A 885 -21.54 52.21 43.60
N VAL A 886 -22.03 51.12 43.02
CA VAL A 886 -21.41 50.39 41.91
C VAL A 886 -20.65 51.36 41.00
N LYS A 887 -19.35 51.12 40.77
CA LYS A 887 -18.75 50.93 39.42
C LYS A 887 -17.22 50.90 39.39
N LYS A 888 -16.74 50.24 38.34
CA LYS A 888 -15.37 50.06 37.81
C LYS A 888 -14.52 51.34 37.68
N GLY A 889 -13.20 51.13 37.69
CA GLY A 889 -12.14 51.86 36.97
C GLY A 889 -10.84 52.00 37.80
N PRO A 890 -9.63 52.31 37.26
CA PRO A 890 -9.15 52.33 35.88
C PRO A 890 -7.86 51.48 35.69
N THR A 891 -7.00 51.89 34.75
CA THR A 891 -6.27 51.11 33.76
C THR A 891 -4.75 51.00 33.94
N MET A 892 -4.23 50.05 33.15
CA MET A 892 -2.88 49.53 32.95
C MET A 892 -1.81 50.56 32.45
N LEU A 893 -1.80 51.78 32.96
CA LEU A 893 -0.73 52.77 32.68
C LEU A 893 -0.30 53.62 33.89
N GLU A 894 -0.67 53.23 35.12
CA GLU A 894 -0.18 53.90 36.34
C GLU A 894 0.86 53.12 37.15
N VAL A 895 1.30 51.94 36.69
CA VAL A 895 2.51 51.31 37.25
C VAL A 895 3.37 50.71 36.13
N LEU A 896 3.79 51.57 35.21
CA LEU A 896 5.05 51.35 34.51
C LEU A 896 6.20 51.46 35.52
N ARG A 897 7.06 50.44 35.51
CA ARG A 897 8.48 50.39 35.96
C ARG A 897 8.78 50.26 37.47
N PRO A 898 9.96 49.71 37.81
CA PRO A 898 10.68 48.60 37.16
C PRO A 898 11.26 47.57 38.16
N LEU A 899 11.80 46.50 37.59
CA LEU A 899 12.74 45.55 38.18
C LEU A 899 13.76 46.19 39.12
N GLU A 900 13.85 45.68 40.35
CA GLU A 900 15.09 45.57 41.13
C GLU A 900 15.09 44.20 41.87
N LEU A 901 16.00 43.31 41.47
CA LEU A 901 16.56 42.22 42.29
C LEU A 901 17.51 42.87 43.35
N PRO A 902 18.01 42.25 44.45
CA PRO A 902 18.20 40.80 44.71
C PRO A 902 18.08 40.35 46.20
N SER A 903 18.49 39.09 46.45
CA SER A 903 19.24 38.58 47.64
C SER A 903 18.54 37.97 48.87
N ALA A 904 18.72 36.65 48.98
CA ALA A 904 19.51 35.92 49.99
C ALA A 904 19.06 35.78 51.47
N SER A 905 19.30 34.54 51.91
CA SER A 905 19.76 34.06 53.24
C SER A 905 18.73 33.58 54.28
N ASP A 906 18.74 32.25 54.43
CA ASP A 906 19.05 31.46 55.63
C ASP A 906 18.35 31.75 56.96
N SER A 907 17.73 30.71 57.53
CA SER A 907 18.27 29.93 58.66
C SER A 907 17.13 29.10 59.33
N VAL A 908 17.20 27.77 59.39
CA VAL A 908 17.88 26.90 60.39
C VAL A 908 16.88 26.26 61.39
N PHE A 909 16.87 24.92 61.42
CA PHE A 909 16.85 23.96 62.57
C PHE A 909 15.91 22.75 62.40
N THR A 910 16.56 21.58 62.29
CA THR A 910 16.22 20.19 62.66
C THR A 910 15.67 19.98 64.09
N PRO A 911 15.33 18.75 64.58
CA PRO A 911 15.16 17.43 63.93
C PRO A 911 13.95 16.57 64.45
N GLN A 912 13.92 15.30 64.00
CA GLN A 912 13.40 14.08 64.66
C GLN A 912 11.89 13.76 64.56
N ASN A 913 11.54 12.72 63.79
CA ASN A 913 11.23 11.43 64.39
C ASN A 913 11.09 10.30 63.36
N THR A 914 11.49 9.13 63.84
CA THR A 914 11.55 7.82 63.19
C THR A 914 10.52 6.93 63.95
N ILE A 915 9.74 6.04 63.31
CA ILE A 915 9.81 4.56 63.41
C ILE A 915 8.41 3.91 63.56
N LEU A 916 8.16 2.87 62.74
CA LEU A 916 7.32 1.64 62.88
C LEU A 916 5.76 1.72 62.86
N PHE A 917 4.98 0.70 62.44
CA PHE A 917 5.18 -0.76 62.27
C PHE A 917 4.17 -1.36 61.23
N GLU A 918 4.64 -2.38 60.49
CA GLU A 918 4.03 -3.69 60.09
C GLU A 918 2.59 -3.92 59.57
N LYS A 919 2.50 -4.54 58.37
CA LYS A 919 1.98 -5.91 57.98
C LYS A 919 0.57 -6.39 58.43
N PRO A 920 0.01 -7.53 57.91
CA PRO A 920 0.28 -8.31 56.68
C PRO A 920 -0.97 -8.88 55.93
N ARG A 921 -0.70 -9.42 54.72
CA ARG A 921 -1.25 -10.59 53.98
C ARG A 921 -2.64 -11.23 54.31
N ALA A 922 -3.41 -11.51 53.24
CA ALA A 922 -3.82 -12.85 52.71
C ALA A 922 -5.33 -13.11 52.43
N SER A 923 -5.56 -13.85 51.33
CA SER A 923 -6.76 -14.60 50.87
C SER A 923 -7.94 -13.74 50.40
N LYS A 924 -8.61 -14.02 49.27
CA LYS A 924 -8.87 -15.24 48.49
C LYS A 924 -8.72 -15.00 47.00
#